data_AF-A0AAU2WMX5-F1
#
_entry.id   AF-A0AAU2WMX5-F1
#
_cell.length_a   1.000
_cell.length_b   1.000
_cell.length_c   1.000
_cell.angle_alpha   90.00
_cell.angle_beta   90.00
_cell.angle_gamma   90.00
#
_symmetry.space_group_name_H-M   'P 1'
#
loop_
_entity.id
_entity.type
_entity.pdbx_description
1 polymer ?
#
loop_
_entity_poly.entity_id
_entity_poly.type
_entity_poly.pdbx_seq_one_letter_code
_entity_poly.pdbx_strand_id
1 'polypeptide(L)'
;MAQGTVQVTHTGTSRWRRRTGEYASLAAALEAAGDGDVLTVASGTYRENLVVERAVTLRGPEGSPGSVRIAPVDGVPLTVRSSATVLDLHVEGQDSAAPALLVEEGAPELCDLRIVTRSAAGIEVRGGARPTVRRCTVDNPGGIGIAVLDGGGGVFEECEVVSAGQAGVAVRGGAHPRLERCRVHHASGSGLSVTGEHSGLEAVGCEVYEVKGTGVQITGRASAHLTDCDVHRTTADGVTLDTDAVLTLADCRIHDIPENAIDLRSRSVLTLTRSTVRRFGRNGLSVWDPGTRVDANQCEIHDSTGDYPAVWVSDGATVVLDACRVHDVPDALFVLDRGSRVDVVDSDLSQVRNTAVSVSDGATAQLDDCRIREAATGAWFRDHGSGGTLANCTVDAVQTGVIVTKGADPTIERCTVTSPAEAGFYVSAGGRGSFHGCRVTGSEGYGFHIIDGCRTTLKKCRTERCSRGGYEFAEDGPVVEDCTSDESGGARSSGQAAAPAPGVQKATQTVGLLSALPDQRAVTPDTQAPATTRTSTDVLGELDTLVGLESVKREVRALTDMIEVGRRRQQAGLKAASVRRHLVFTGSPGTGKTTVARLYGEILASLGVLEKGHLVEVSRVDLVGEHIGSTAIRTQEAFQRATGGVLFIDEAYALSPEDSGRDFGREAIDTLVKLMEDQRDSVVVIVAGYTSEMERFLSVNPGVASRFSRTITFSDYLPEELLRIVEQQADEHEYRLGEGASEALLKHFTALPKGPAFGNGRTARQTFESMVERHAGRVAQLAEPSTDDLTLLYEDDLPELP
;
A
#
# COMPACT_ATOMS: atom_id res chain seq x y z
N MET A 1 -25.26 -7.29 49.14
CA MET A 1 -24.48 -7.97 50.19
C MET A 1 -24.72 -9.47 50.07
N ALA A 2 -23.73 -10.22 49.61
CA ALA A 2 -23.66 -11.65 49.86
C ALA A 2 -22.32 -11.87 50.56
N GLN A 3 -22.29 -11.69 51.88
CA GLN A 3 -21.34 -12.43 52.72
C GLN A 3 -21.84 -13.89 52.71
N GLY A 4 -21.68 -14.54 51.56
CA GLY A 4 -22.04 -15.93 51.34
C GLY A 4 -20.80 -16.77 51.56
N THR A 5 -20.90 -17.77 52.43
CA THR A 5 -19.87 -18.80 52.56
C THR A 5 -19.57 -19.41 51.19
N VAL A 6 -18.28 -19.50 50.85
CA VAL A 6 -17.82 -20.16 49.62
C VAL A 6 -17.71 -21.65 49.90
N GLN A 7 -18.55 -22.43 49.21
CA GLN A 7 -18.52 -23.87 49.27
C GLN A 7 -17.42 -24.40 48.33
N VAL A 8 -16.39 -25.01 48.90
CA VAL A 8 -15.31 -25.65 48.16
C VAL A 8 -15.21 -27.11 48.56
N THR A 9 -15.26 -27.99 47.56
CA THR A 9 -15.02 -29.42 47.79
C THR A 9 -13.57 -29.76 47.51
N HIS A 10 -12.84 -30.19 48.54
CA HIS A 10 -11.50 -30.73 48.41
C HIS A 10 -11.57 -32.23 48.07
N THR A 11 -10.98 -32.63 46.96
CA THR A 11 -10.86 -34.06 46.60
C THR A 11 -9.39 -34.50 46.54
N GLY A 12 -8.67 -34.35 47.65
CA GLY A 12 -7.28 -34.83 47.76
C GLY A 12 -7.16 -36.37 47.69
N THR A 13 -5.94 -36.85 47.40
CA THR A 13 -5.60 -38.29 47.35
C THR A 13 -5.65 -38.98 48.72
N SER A 14 -5.60 -38.23 49.83
CA SER A 14 -5.74 -38.77 51.19
C SER A 14 -7.21 -38.86 51.62
N ARG A 15 -7.63 -40.01 52.17
CA ARG A 15 -8.98 -40.25 52.71
C ARG A 15 -9.42 -39.23 53.78
N TRP A 16 -8.48 -38.52 54.43
CA TRP A 16 -8.74 -37.54 55.48
C TRP A 16 -8.92 -36.10 54.98
N ARG A 17 -8.66 -35.83 53.69
CA ARG A 17 -8.77 -34.49 53.08
C ARG A 17 -10.03 -34.30 52.22
N ARG A 18 -10.83 -35.35 52.01
CA ARG A 18 -12.15 -35.21 51.36
C ARG A 18 -13.11 -34.52 52.30
N ARG A 19 -13.24 -33.21 52.15
CA ARG A 19 -14.17 -32.37 52.92
C ARG A 19 -14.77 -31.33 52.00
N THR A 20 -16.07 -31.14 52.11
CA THR A 20 -16.71 -29.91 51.65
C THR A 20 -16.58 -28.91 52.80
N GLY A 21 -15.83 -27.83 52.56
CA GLY A 21 -15.62 -26.77 53.53
C GLY A 21 -16.38 -25.51 53.13
N GLU A 22 -16.98 -24.85 54.11
CA GLU A 22 -17.44 -23.47 53.97
C GLU A 22 -16.29 -22.53 54.34
N TYR A 23 -15.90 -21.69 53.39
CA TYR A 23 -14.87 -20.68 53.57
C TYR A 23 -15.50 -19.29 53.55
N ALA A 24 -14.83 -18.32 54.18
CA ALA A 24 -15.28 -16.93 54.15
C ALA A 24 -15.13 -16.29 52.76
N SER A 25 -14.19 -16.79 51.95
CA SER A 25 -13.93 -16.36 50.59
C SER A 25 -13.21 -17.47 49.80
N LEU A 26 -13.10 -17.33 48.48
CA LEU A 26 -12.36 -18.26 47.63
C LEU A 26 -10.84 -18.11 47.85
N ALA A 27 -10.35 -16.90 48.12
CA ALA A 27 -8.97 -16.68 48.54
C ALA A 27 -8.63 -17.46 49.83
N ALA A 28 -9.51 -17.44 50.83
CA ALA A 28 -9.30 -18.21 52.06
C ALA A 28 -9.29 -19.73 51.80
N ALA A 29 -10.05 -20.22 50.81
CA ALA A 29 -10.01 -21.62 50.41
C ALA A 29 -8.69 -21.99 49.72
N LEU A 30 -8.16 -21.12 48.86
CA LEU A 30 -6.86 -21.28 48.21
C LEU A 30 -5.71 -21.26 49.22
N GLU A 31 -5.74 -20.37 50.21
CA GLU A 31 -4.76 -20.32 51.31
C GLU A 31 -4.74 -21.61 52.15
N ALA A 32 -5.92 -22.23 52.33
CA ALA A 32 -6.06 -23.48 53.08
C ALA A 32 -5.71 -24.75 52.26
N ALA A 33 -5.62 -24.63 50.94
CA ALA A 33 -5.28 -25.73 50.04
C ALA A 33 -3.79 -26.07 50.09
N GLY A 34 -3.44 -27.34 49.96
CA GLY A 34 -2.07 -27.80 49.71
C GLY A 34 -1.85 -28.16 48.25
N ASP A 35 -0.59 -28.34 47.85
CA ASP A 35 -0.27 -28.81 46.50
C ASP A 35 -0.96 -30.15 46.19
N GLY A 36 -1.50 -30.25 44.97
CA GLY A 36 -2.27 -31.40 44.49
C GLY A 36 -3.72 -31.46 44.97
N ASP A 37 -4.18 -30.51 45.80
CA ASP A 37 -5.60 -30.44 46.16
C ASP A 37 -6.45 -29.99 44.96
N VAL A 38 -7.62 -30.61 44.80
CA VAL A 38 -8.62 -30.23 43.81
C VAL A 38 -9.74 -29.46 44.51
N LEU A 39 -9.93 -28.20 44.14
CA LEU A 39 -10.94 -27.28 44.63
C LEU A 39 -12.05 -27.16 43.58
N THR A 40 -13.21 -27.74 43.89
CA THR A 40 -14.43 -27.52 43.07
C THR A 40 -15.24 -26.39 43.69
N VAL A 41 -15.37 -25.29 42.95
CA VAL A 41 -16.05 -24.04 43.36
C VAL A 41 -17.53 -24.13 43.01
N ALA A 42 -18.40 -23.73 43.93
CA ALA A 42 -19.83 -23.66 43.65
C ALA A 42 -20.17 -22.56 42.62
N SER A 43 -21.26 -22.72 41.88
CA SER A 43 -21.73 -21.69 40.95
C SER A 43 -22.02 -20.37 41.67
N GLY A 44 -21.58 -19.25 41.09
CA GLY A 44 -21.75 -17.93 41.68
C GLY A 44 -20.80 -16.89 41.12
N THR A 45 -21.02 -15.64 41.52
CA THR A 45 -20.13 -14.50 41.20
C THR A 45 -19.27 -14.16 42.42
N TYR A 46 -17.96 -14.20 42.24
CA TYR A 46 -16.93 -13.94 43.23
C TYR A 46 -16.30 -12.59 42.94
N ARG A 47 -16.41 -11.65 43.89
CA ARG A 47 -15.91 -10.27 43.76
C ARG A 47 -14.62 -10.06 44.54
N GLU A 48 -13.66 -10.94 44.34
CA GLU A 48 -12.34 -10.90 44.99
C GLU A 48 -11.26 -11.20 43.94
N ASN A 49 -10.06 -10.65 44.15
CA ASN A 49 -8.89 -10.96 43.33
C ASN A 49 -8.31 -12.29 43.80
N LEU A 50 -8.10 -13.23 42.88
CA LEU A 50 -7.57 -14.56 43.21
C LEU A 50 -6.10 -14.67 42.86
N VAL A 51 -5.31 -15.13 43.82
CA VAL A 51 -3.89 -15.46 43.60
C VAL A 51 -3.68 -16.95 43.86
N VAL A 52 -3.27 -17.69 42.83
CA VAL A 52 -3.03 -19.14 42.90
C VAL A 52 -1.53 -19.39 43.05
N GLU A 53 -1.08 -19.48 44.31
CA GLU A 53 0.33 -19.66 44.67
C GLU A 53 0.75 -21.13 44.82
N ARG A 54 -0.20 -22.06 44.84
CA ARG A 54 0.05 -23.50 45.03
C ARG A 54 -0.40 -24.30 43.83
N ALA A 55 0.25 -25.44 43.60
CA ALA A 55 -0.05 -26.33 42.48
C ALA A 55 -1.36 -27.11 42.72
N VAL A 56 -2.48 -26.41 42.68
CA VAL A 56 -3.84 -26.93 42.92
C VAL A 56 -4.59 -27.09 41.61
N THR A 57 -5.70 -27.84 41.64
CA THR A 57 -6.69 -27.82 40.56
C THR A 57 -7.89 -26.99 40.99
N LEU A 58 -8.13 -25.85 40.35
CA LEU A 58 -9.29 -24.98 40.56
C LEU A 58 -10.30 -25.18 39.42
N ARG A 59 -11.52 -25.61 39.74
CA ARG A 59 -12.54 -25.89 38.73
C ARG A 59 -13.95 -25.48 39.14
N GLY A 60 -14.79 -25.20 38.16
CA GLY A 60 -16.24 -25.09 38.33
C GLY A 60 -16.92 -26.44 38.62
N PRO A 61 -18.23 -26.45 38.94
CA PRO A 61 -18.97 -27.68 39.17
C PRO A 61 -19.23 -28.43 37.86
N GLU A 62 -19.15 -29.76 37.92
CA GLU A 62 -19.34 -30.62 36.74
C GLU A 62 -20.72 -30.41 36.09
N GLY A 63 -20.74 -30.33 34.76
CA GLY A 63 -21.97 -30.15 33.97
C GLY A 63 -22.56 -28.74 33.98
N SER A 64 -21.87 -27.74 34.55
CA SER A 64 -22.29 -26.33 34.55
C SER A 64 -21.15 -25.37 34.15
N PRO A 65 -20.65 -25.46 32.90
CA PRO A 65 -19.53 -24.65 32.42
C PRO A 65 -19.83 -23.14 32.51
N GLY A 66 -18.85 -22.35 32.93
CA GLY A 66 -18.98 -20.89 33.05
C GLY A 66 -19.90 -20.41 34.18
N SER A 67 -20.35 -21.31 35.06
CA SER A 67 -21.22 -20.94 36.20
C SER A 67 -20.48 -20.29 37.37
N VAL A 68 -19.14 -20.33 37.36
CA VAL A 68 -18.26 -19.66 38.32
C VAL A 68 -17.66 -18.44 37.66
N ARG A 69 -18.02 -17.25 38.16
CA ARG A 69 -17.60 -15.96 37.62
C ARG A 69 -16.69 -15.23 38.60
N ILE A 70 -15.45 -14.96 38.21
CA ILE A 70 -14.49 -14.16 38.97
C ILE A 70 -14.52 -12.74 38.40
N ALA A 71 -15.11 -11.81 39.14
CA ALA A 71 -15.39 -10.45 38.69
C ALA A 71 -15.16 -9.46 39.84
N PRO A 72 -13.89 -9.19 40.22
CA PRO A 72 -13.59 -8.14 41.18
C PRO A 72 -14.00 -6.77 40.64
N VAL A 73 -14.04 -5.79 41.54
CA VAL A 73 -14.33 -4.39 41.16
C VAL A 73 -13.10 -3.73 40.52
N ASP A 74 -11.90 -4.12 40.94
CA ASP A 74 -10.64 -3.51 40.53
C ASP A 74 -9.46 -4.48 40.70
N GLY A 75 -8.38 -4.25 39.95
CA GLY A 75 -7.18 -5.09 39.90
C GLY A 75 -7.31 -6.33 39.02
N VAL A 76 -6.41 -7.30 39.23
CA VAL A 76 -6.33 -8.55 38.46
C VAL A 76 -7.31 -9.60 39.04
N PRO A 77 -8.34 -10.02 38.29
CA PRO A 77 -9.26 -11.10 38.69
C PRO A 77 -8.58 -12.42 39.03
N LEU A 78 -7.64 -12.87 38.20
CA LEU A 78 -6.96 -14.15 38.38
C LEU A 78 -5.46 -14.02 38.10
N THR A 79 -4.66 -14.19 39.15
CA THR A 79 -3.20 -14.27 39.07
C THR A 79 -2.75 -15.70 39.37
N VAL A 80 -1.91 -16.27 38.50
CA VAL A 80 -1.34 -17.62 38.67
C VAL A 80 0.18 -17.52 38.82
N ARG A 81 0.69 -18.00 39.95
CA ARG A 81 2.12 -17.99 40.34
C ARG A 81 2.66 -19.38 40.62
N SER A 82 2.03 -20.39 40.03
CA SER A 82 2.32 -21.79 40.29
C SER A 82 1.94 -22.65 39.09
N SER A 83 2.30 -23.94 39.11
CA SER A 83 1.88 -24.90 38.08
C SER A 83 0.50 -25.49 38.41
N ALA A 84 -0.46 -24.61 38.65
CA ALA A 84 -1.85 -24.97 38.94
C ALA A 84 -2.62 -25.34 37.67
N THR A 85 -3.71 -26.08 37.82
CA THR A 85 -4.68 -26.32 36.76
C THR A 85 -5.93 -25.49 37.04
N VAL A 86 -6.36 -24.67 36.09
CA VAL A 86 -7.57 -23.85 36.20
C VAL A 86 -8.53 -24.19 35.06
N LEU A 87 -9.76 -24.56 35.40
CA LEU A 87 -10.75 -25.14 34.48
C LEU A 87 -12.13 -24.48 34.62
N ASP A 88 -12.81 -24.28 33.49
CA ASP A 88 -14.25 -23.94 33.42
C ASP A 88 -14.67 -22.66 34.17
N LEU A 89 -13.78 -21.65 34.24
CA LEU A 89 -14.08 -20.38 34.91
C LEU A 89 -14.41 -19.27 33.90
N HIS A 90 -15.30 -18.37 34.31
CA HIS A 90 -15.53 -17.10 33.65
C HIS A 90 -14.77 -15.99 34.39
N VAL A 91 -13.81 -15.36 33.73
CA VAL A 91 -13.01 -14.26 34.28
C VAL A 91 -13.45 -12.94 33.67
N GLU A 92 -13.70 -11.95 34.51
CA GLU A 92 -14.04 -10.61 34.07
C GLU A 92 -13.22 -9.54 34.78
N GLY A 93 -12.49 -8.75 34.00
CA GLY A 93 -11.74 -7.58 34.47
C GLY A 93 -12.30 -6.29 33.89
N GLN A 94 -12.21 -5.20 34.65
CA GLN A 94 -12.58 -3.85 34.21
C GLN A 94 -11.44 -2.83 34.40
N ASP A 95 -10.33 -3.22 35.03
CA ASP A 95 -9.17 -2.37 35.27
C ASP A 95 -8.36 -2.21 33.98
N SER A 96 -8.30 -1.00 33.44
CA SER A 96 -7.60 -0.65 32.20
C SER A 96 -6.07 -0.66 32.32
N ALA A 97 -5.53 -0.69 33.55
CA ALA A 97 -4.09 -0.70 33.83
C ALA A 97 -3.57 -2.11 34.16
N ALA A 98 -4.45 -3.06 34.43
CA ALA A 98 -4.10 -4.43 34.80
C ALA A 98 -4.69 -5.45 33.81
N PRO A 99 -4.10 -6.65 33.67
CA PRO A 99 -4.68 -7.73 32.89
C PRO A 99 -5.84 -8.44 33.63
N ALA A 100 -6.73 -9.10 32.88
CA ALA A 100 -7.81 -9.90 33.47
C ALA A 100 -7.32 -11.26 34.01
N LEU A 101 -6.35 -11.87 33.33
CA LEU A 101 -5.67 -13.08 33.78
C LEU A 101 -4.16 -12.88 33.65
N LEU A 102 -3.44 -12.97 34.76
CA LEU A 102 -1.99 -12.81 34.80
C LEU A 102 -1.29 -14.13 35.15
N VAL A 103 -0.32 -14.53 34.35
CA VAL A 103 0.59 -15.66 34.64
C VAL A 103 2.00 -15.10 34.82
N GLU A 104 2.51 -15.14 36.05
CA GLU A 104 3.84 -14.60 36.38
C GLU A 104 4.90 -15.69 36.49
N GLU A 105 4.53 -16.89 36.94
CA GLU A 105 5.48 -17.96 37.22
C GLU A 105 4.90 -19.35 36.93
N GLY A 106 5.79 -20.32 36.70
CA GLY A 106 5.43 -21.73 36.52
C GLY A 106 4.92 -22.08 35.13
N ALA A 107 4.33 -23.28 35.05
CA ALA A 107 3.73 -23.82 33.83
C ALA A 107 2.29 -24.30 34.12
N PRO A 108 1.35 -23.38 34.43
CA PRO A 108 -0.01 -23.76 34.73
C PRO A 108 -0.75 -24.26 33.49
N GLU A 109 -1.79 -25.06 33.72
CA GLU A 109 -2.73 -25.49 32.70
C GLU A 109 -4.02 -24.68 32.83
N LEU A 110 -4.35 -23.88 31.82
CA LEU A 110 -5.54 -23.05 31.77
C LEU A 110 -6.46 -23.60 30.69
N CYS A 111 -7.60 -24.17 31.05
CA CYS A 111 -8.45 -24.91 30.12
C CYS A 111 -9.89 -24.42 30.20
N ASP A 112 -10.53 -24.25 29.04
CA ASP A 112 -11.96 -23.96 28.93
C ASP A 112 -12.37 -22.67 29.69
N LEU A 113 -11.47 -21.69 29.71
CA LEU A 113 -11.72 -20.40 30.36
C LEU A 113 -12.39 -19.42 29.40
N ARG A 114 -13.35 -18.67 29.92
CA ARG A 114 -13.96 -17.55 29.22
C ARG A 114 -13.53 -16.25 29.86
N ILE A 115 -12.78 -15.43 29.15
CA ILE A 115 -12.29 -14.13 29.60
C ILE A 115 -13.08 -13.05 28.85
N VAL A 116 -13.89 -12.26 29.57
CA VAL A 116 -14.66 -11.13 29.00
C VAL A 116 -14.30 -9.88 29.79
N THR A 117 -13.62 -8.93 29.15
CA THR A 117 -12.97 -7.84 29.89
C THR A 117 -12.84 -6.55 29.09
N ARG A 118 -12.51 -5.45 29.76
CA ARG A 118 -12.03 -4.21 29.13
C ARG A 118 -10.65 -3.80 29.69
N SER A 119 -9.88 -4.79 30.11
CA SER A 119 -8.59 -4.63 30.78
C SER A 119 -7.44 -4.34 29.82
N ALA A 120 -6.26 -4.01 30.36
CA ALA A 120 -5.04 -3.79 29.56
C ALA A 120 -4.74 -4.99 28.64
N ALA A 121 -4.89 -6.21 29.18
CA ALA A 121 -4.83 -7.46 28.42
C ALA A 121 -5.86 -8.48 28.94
N GLY A 122 -6.35 -9.35 28.06
CA GLY A 122 -7.20 -10.47 28.46
C GLY A 122 -6.42 -11.54 29.21
N ILE A 123 -5.38 -12.06 28.57
CA ILE A 123 -4.38 -12.94 29.18
C ILE A 123 -3.01 -12.29 29.05
N GLU A 124 -2.31 -12.10 30.16
CA GLU A 124 -0.91 -11.65 30.17
C GLU A 124 -0.02 -12.76 30.74
N VAL A 125 1.03 -13.10 30.00
CA VAL A 125 2.08 -14.03 30.43
C VAL A 125 3.40 -13.28 30.47
N ARG A 126 4.08 -13.28 31.62
CA ARG A 126 5.36 -12.59 31.80
C ARG A 126 6.32 -13.37 32.70
N GLY A 127 7.49 -12.79 32.97
CA GLY A 127 8.41 -13.30 33.99
C GLY A 127 9.01 -14.68 33.69
N GLY A 128 9.07 -15.06 32.41
CA GLY A 128 9.54 -16.40 32.02
C GLY A 128 8.53 -17.53 32.21
N ALA A 129 7.27 -17.24 32.55
CA ALA A 129 6.22 -18.25 32.66
C ALA A 129 5.97 -18.99 31.33
N ARG A 130 5.51 -20.24 31.42
CA ARG A 130 5.25 -21.15 30.28
C ARG A 130 3.92 -21.89 30.44
N PRO A 131 2.77 -21.19 30.49
CA PRO A 131 1.47 -21.84 30.61
C PRO A 131 1.14 -22.71 29.40
N THR A 132 0.25 -23.68 29.62
CA THR A 132 -0.49 -24.34 28.55
C THR A 132 -1.93 -23.87 28.62
N VAL A 133 -2.37 -23.12 27.62
CA VAL A 133 -3.71 -22.53 27.52
C VAL A 133 -4.48 -23.27 26.45
N ARG A 134 -5.64 -23.86 26.79
CA ARG A 134 -6.41 -24.70 25.87
C ARG A 134 -7.87 -24.29 25.82
N ARG A 135 -8.42 -24.14 24.61
CA ARG A 135 -9.86 -23.87 24.39
C ARG A 135 -10.37 -22.67 25.19
N CYS A 136 -9.53 -21.67 25.35
CA CYS A 136 -9.88 -20.44 26.05
C CYS A 136 -10.38 -19.39 25.06
N THR A 137 -11.40 -18.65 25.45
CA THR A 137 -11.96 -17.54 24.66
C THR A 137 -11.64 -16.23 25.36
N VAL A 138 -11.10 -15.26 24.61
CA VAL A 138 -10.77 -13.91 25.09
C VAL A 138 -11.55 -12.88 24.30
N ASP A 139 -12.35 -12.08 24.99
CA ASP A 139 -13.06 -10.91 24.44
C ASP A 139 -12.61 -9.67 25.22
N ASN A 140 -11.75 -8.84 24.61
CA ASN A 140 -11.17 -7.66 25.25
C ASN A 140 -11.20 -6.41 24.34
N PRO A 141 -12.37 -5.78 24.12
CA PRO A 141 -12.45 -4.56 23.32
C PRO A 141 -11.72 -3.35 23.92
N GLY A 142 -11.21 -3.43 25.16
CA GLY A 142 -10.47 -2.34 25.83
C GLY A 142 -8.95 -2.39 25.65
N GLY A 143 -8.38 -3.50 25.19
CA GLY A 143 -6.93 -3.69 25.17
C GLY A 143 -6.47 -4.84 24.28
N ILE A 144 -5.39 -5.49 24.71
CA ILE A 144 -4.79 -6.63 23.99
C ILE A 144 -5.58 -7.91 24.32
N GLY A 145 -5.76 -8.80 23.35
CA GLY A 145 -6.33 -10.13 23.61
C GLY A 145 -5.39 -10.95 24.49
N ILE A 146 -4.29 -11.42 23.90
CA ILE A 146 -3.24 -12.18 24.59
C ILE A 146 -1.92 -11.42 24.50
N ALA A 147 -1.33 -11.09 25.64
CA ALA A 147 -0.01 -10.46 25.74
C ALA A 147 1.01 -11.45 26.30
N VAL A 148 2.12 -11.67 25.58
CA VAL A 148 3.25 -12.48 26.04
C VAL A 148 4.49 -11.61 26.07
N LEU A 149 4.98 -11.35 27.28
CA LEU A 149 5.92 -10.28 27.60
C LEU A 149 7.13 -10.83 28.36
N ASP A 150 8.21 -10.04 28.43
CA ASP A 150 9.32 -10.20 29.38
C ASP A 150 9.84 -11.65 29.53
N GLY A 151 10.27 -12.23 28.40
CA GLY A 151 10.79 -13.60 28.34
C GLY A 151 9.74 -14.70 28.54
N GLY A 152 8.45 -14.36 28.64
CA GLY A 152 7.30 -15.26 28.71
C GLY A 152 7.15 -16.14 27.46
N GLY A 153 6.31 -17.18 27.56
CA GLY A 153 6.08 -18.11 26.47
C GLY A 153 4.90 -19.01 26.77
N GLY A 154 4.98 -20.28 26.37
CA GLY A 154 3.90 -21.25 26.59
C GLY A 154 3.20 -21.65 25.29
N VAL A 155 2.23 -22.55 25.42
CA VAL A 155 1.47 -23.09 24.30
C VAL A 155 0.02 -22.66 24.43
N PHE A 156 -0.54 -22.09 23.38
CA PHE A 156 -1.94 -21.73 23.26
C PHE A 156 -2.56 -22.61 22.19
N GLU A 157 -3.47 -23.50 22.58
CA GLU A 157 -4.06 -24.51 21.72
C GLU A 157 -5.57 -24.30 21.62
N GLU A 158 -6.10 -24.16 20.40
CA GLU A 158 -7.54 -23.99 20.15
C GLU A 158 -8.13 -22.77 20.89
N CYS A 159 -7.32 -21.75 21.13
CA CYS A 159 -7.74 -20.50 21.75
C CYS A 159 -8.36 -19.56 20.72
N GLU A 160 -9.30 -18.73 21.17
CA GLU A 160 -10.01 -17.77 20.32
C GLU A 160 -9.95 -16.38 20.93
N VAL A 161 -9.36 -15.42 20.21
CA VAL A 161 -9.45 -14.00 20.52
C VAL A 161 -10.57 -13.42 19.67
N VAL A 162 -11.71 -13.15 20.33
CA VAL A 162 -12.98 -12.76 19.70
C VAL A 162 -12.98 -11.30 19.29
N SER A 163 -12.45 -10.44 20.16
CA SER A 163 -12.26 -9.03 19.88
C SER A 163 -11.09 -8.50 20.69
N ALA A 164 -10.36 -7.53 20.12
CA ALA A 164 -9.31 -6.80 20.80
C ALA A 164 -9.38 -5.31 20.43
N GLY A 165 -9.32 -4.43 21.43
CA GLY A 165 -9.23 -2.98 21.22
C GLY A 165 -7.88 -2.55 20.63
N GLN A 166 -6.86 -3.39 20.77
CA GLN A 166 -5.52 -3.22 20.22
C GLN A 166 -5.14 -4.46 19.40
N ALA A 167 -3.99 -5.08 19.69
CA ALA A 167 -3.56 -6.31 19.04
C ALA A 167 -4.32 -7.54 19.56
N GLY A 168 -4.61 -8.50 18.67
CA GLY A 168 -5.21 -9.77 19.06
C GLY A 168 -4.24 -10.60 19.92
N VAL A 169 -3.03 -10.81 19.42
CA VAL A 169 -1.90 -11.37 20.16
C VAL A 169 -0.69 -10.45 20.03
N ALA A 170 -0.12 -10.04 21.16
CA ALA A 170 1.08 -9.21 21.22
C ALA A 170 2.24 -9.96 21.89
N VAL A 171 3.38 -10.02 21.22
CA VAL A 171 4.61 -10.65 21.70
C VAL A 171 5.74 -9.63 21.71
N ARG A 172 6.36 -9.41 22.87
CA ARG A 172 7.49 -8.47 23.01
C ARG A 172 8.39 -8.82 24.20
N GLY A 173 9.53 -8.15 24.30
CA GLY A 173 10.44 -8.29 25.45
C GLY A 173 11.12 -9.66 25.54
N GLY A 174 11.50 -10.24 24.40
CA GLY A 174 12.19 -11.54 24.36
C GLY A 174 11.27 -12.75 24.58
N ALA A 175 9.96 -12.58 24.39
CA ALA A 175 8.97 -13.63 24.56
C ALA A 175 8.91 -14.59 23.36
N HIS A 176 8.53 -15.86 23.62
CA HIS A 176 8.45 -16.94 22.63
C HIS A 176 7.24 -17.88 22.84
N PRO A 177 6.00 -17.44 22.56
CA PRO A 177 4.84 -18.33 22.61
C PRO A 177 4.69 -19.19 21.33
N ARG A 178 3.95 -20.29 21.49
CA ARG A 178 3.49 -21.15 20.40
C ARG A 178 1.96 -21.15 20.33
N LEU A 179 1.39 -20.85 19.16
CA LEU A 179 -0.04 -20.89 18.89
C LEU A 179 -0.35 -22.11 18.01
N GLU A 180 -1.33 -22.91 18.41
CA GLU A 180 -1.77 -24.09 17.67
C GLU A 180 -3.28 -24.04 17.48
N ARG A 181 -3.74 -24.01 16.21
CA ARG A 181 -5.16 -24.01 15.85
C ARG A 181 -5.96 -22.86 16.51
N CYS A 182 -5.31 -21.71 16.71
CA CYS A 182 -5.93 -20.54 17.31
C CYS A 182 -6.65 -19.69 16.25
N ARG A 183 -7.73 -19.02 16.68
CA ARG A 183 -8.42 -18.01 15.87
C ARG A 183 -8.24 -16.63 16.49
N VAL A 184 -7.87 -15.64 15.68
CA VAL A 184 -7.72 -14.25 16.10
C VAL A 184 -8.49 -13.37 15.15
N HIS A 185 -9.51 -12.69 15.66
CA HIS A 185 -10.36 -11.88 14.81
C HIS A 185 -10.91 -10.63 15.50
N HIS A 186 -11.39 -9.68 14.68
CA HIS A 186 -11.95 -8.41 15.15
C HIS A 186 -11.00 -7.62 16.08
N ALA A 187 -9.70 -7.73 15.84
CA ALA A 187 -8.71 -6.85 16.44
C ALA A 187 -8.76 -5.47 15.76
N SER A 188 -8.73 -4.40 16.55
CA SER A 188 -8.72 -3.03 16.02
C SER A 188 -7.32 -2.60 15.56
N GLY A 189 -6.27 -3.14 16.20
CA GLY A 189 -4.89 -3.05 15.73
C GLY A 189 -4.50 -4.28 14.90
N SER A 190 -3.30 -4.81 15.12
CA SER A 190 -2.81 -5.97 14.38
C SER A 190 -3.36 -7.29 14.92
N GLY A 191 -3.61 -8.28 14.05
CA GLY A 191 -4.05 -9.61 14.49
C GLY A 191 -2.98 -10.27 15.34
N LEU A 192 -1.81 -10.49 14.76
CA LEU A 192 -0.59 -10.94 15.45
C LEU A 192 0.46 -9.83 15.37
N SER A 193 1.03 -9.44 16.51
CA SER A 193 2.10 -8.45 16.59
C SER A 193 3.30 -9.03 17.34
N VAL A 194 4.47 -9.05 16.71
CA VAL A 194 5.73 -9.49 17.33
C VAL A 194 6.75 -8.37 17.17
N THR A 195 7.19 -7.82 18.30
CA THR A 195 8.01 -6.61 18.30
C THR A 195 9.20 -6.73 19.25
N GLY A 196 10.36 -6.31 18.77
CA GLY A 196 11.56 -6.14 19.57
C GLY A 196 12.49 -7.35 19.54
N GLU A 197 13.76 -7.06 19.79
CA GLU A 197 14.86 -8.02 19.68
C GLU A 197 14.62 -9.26 20.54
N HIS A 198 15.00 -10.42 20.00
CA HIS A 198 14.78 -11.74 20.61
C HIS A 198 13.32 -12.12 20.83
N SER A 199 12.33 -11.35 20.39
CA SER A 199 10.93 -11.77 20.45
C SER A 199 10.63 -12.69 19.27
N GLY A 200 9.96 -13.82 19.54
CA GLY A 200 9.67 -14.85 18.56
C GLY A 200 8.23 -15.35 18.65
N LEU A 201 7.64 -15.78 17.54
CA LEU A 201 6.33 -16.43 17.52
C LEU A 201 6.36 -17.68 16.64
N GLU A 202 5.83 -18.79 17.15
CA GLU A 202 5.50 -19.96 16.33
C GLU A 202 3.97 -20.08 16.24
N ALA A 203 3.40 -20.18 15.04
CA ALA A 203 1.98 -20.36 14.84
C ALA A 203 1.72 -21.48 13.84
N VAL A 204 0.87 -22.44 14.22
CA VAL A 204 0.56 -23.63 13.41
C VAL A 204 -0.95 -23.77 13.27
N GLY A 205 -1.46 -23.85 12.04
CA GLY A 205 -2.90 -24.05 11.81
C GLY A 205 -3.78 -22.89 12.26
N CYS A 206 -3.23 -21.67 12.37
CA CYS A 206 -3.93 -20.53 12.96
C CYS A 206 -4.67 -19.71 11.88
N GLU A 207 -5.77 -19.07 12.28
CA GLU A 207 -6.57 -18.21 11.40
C GLU A 207 -6.60 -16.78 11.95
N VAL A 208 -6.25 -15.80 11.12
CA VAL A 208 -6.26 -14.37 11.46
C VAL A 208 -7.16 -13.63 10.48
N TYR A 209 -8.29 -13.10 10.94
CA TYR A 209 -9.29 -12.52 10.03
C TYR A 209 -10.17 -11.41 10.59
N GLU A 210 -10.81 -10.64 9.71
CA GLU A 210 -11.67 -9.51 10.09
C GLU A 210 -10.95 -8.51 11.01
N VAL A 211 -9.69 -8.21 10.68
CA VAL A 211 -8.82 -7.33 11.46
C VAL A 211 -8.85 -5.92 10.85
N LYS A 212 -9.02 -4.89 11.69
CA LYS A 212 -9.03 -3.47 11.23
C LYS A 212 -7.62 -2.89 11.02
N GLY A 213 -6.58 -3.57 11.49
CA GLY A 213 -5.19 -3.26 11.18
C GLY A 213 -4.57 -4.28 10.25
N THR A 214 -3.27 -4.51 10.44
CA THR A 214 -2.51 -5.55 9.72
C THR A 214 -2.83 -6.94 10.27
N GLY A 215 -2.92 -7.95 9.41
CA GLY A 215 -3.10 -9.34 9.86
C GLY A 215 -1.94 -9.81 10.75
N VAL A 216 -0.72 -9.80 10.20
CA VAL A 216 0.51 -10.18 10.91
C VAL A 216 1.56 -9.08 10.77
N GLN A 217 2.05 -8.56 11.90
CA GLN A 217 3.05 -7.50 11.93
C GLN A 217 4.27 -7.94 12.74
N ILE A 218 5.44 -7.94 12.10
CA ILE A 218 6.73 -8.27 12.74
C ILE A 218 7.66 -7.07 12.63
N THR A 219 8.17 -6.57 13.75
CA THR A 219 9.07 -5.40 13.75
C THR A 219 10.22 -5.48 14.75
N GLY A 220 11.26 -4.67 14.52
CA GLY A 220 12.28 -4.39 15.53
C GLY A 220 13.16 -5.59 15.85
N ARG A 221 13.68 -6.28 14.82
CA ARG A 221 14.51 -7.49 14.93
C ARG A 221 13.79 -8.69 15.57
N ALA A 222 12.46 -8.70 15.52
CA ALA A 222 11.65 -9.84 15.90
C ALA A 222 11.62 -10.92 14.80
N SER A 223 11.22 -12.13 15.19
CA SER A 223 11.09 -13.26 14.27
C SER A 223 9.76 -14.01 14.42
N ALA A 224 9.24 -14.61 13.35
CA ALA A 224 8.10 -15.51 13.43
C ALA A 224 8.14 -16.65 12.41
N HIS A 225 7.50 -17.76 12.76
CA HIS A 225 7.34 -18.94 11.90
C HIS A 225 5.86 -19.34 11.89
N LEU A 226 5.22 -19.23 10.73
CA LEU A 226 3.83 -19.61 10.53
C LEU A 226 3.77 -20.83 9.61
N THR A 227 3.00 -21.83 10.00
CA THR A 227 2.80 -23.06 9.22
C THR A 227 1.32 -23.38 9.10
N ASP A 228 0.82 -23.61 7.88
CA ASP A 228 -0.61 -23.89 7.62
C ASP A 228 -1.54 -22.82 8.21
N CYS A 229 -1.13 -21.55 8.14
CA CYS A 229 -1.90 -20.43 8.67
C CYS A 229 -2.66 -19.70 7.56
N ASP A 230 -3.80 -19.12 7.93
CA ASP A 230 -4.63 -18.31 7.04
C ASP A 230 -4.73 -16.86 7.54
N VAL A 231 -4.50 -15.89 6.65
CA VAL A 231 -4.58 -14.45 6.94
C VAL A 231 -5.47 -13.80 5.90
N HIS A 232 -6.64 -13.30 6.30
CA HIS A 232 -7.60 -12.75 5.35
C HIS A 232 -8.50 -11.65 5.88
N ARG A 233 -9.09 -10.86 4.98
CA ARG A 233 -10.09 -9.82 5.32
C ARG A 233 -9.57 -8.82 6.36
N THR A 234 -8.38 -8.29 6.11
CA THR A 234 -7.82 -7.14 6.84
C THR A 234 -8.27 -5.84 6.18
N THR A 235 -8.19 -4.71 6.88
CA THR A 235 -8.39 -3.39 6.23
C THR A 235 -7.08 -2.67 5.90
N ALA A 236 -5.95 -3.10 6.48
CA ALA A 236 -4.61 -2.71 6.06
C ALA A 236 -3.92 -3.89 5.34
N ASP A 237 -2.59 -3.86 5.22
CA ASP A 237 -1.81 -4.94 4.63
C ASP A 237 -2.04 -6.29 5.35
N GLY A 238 -1.93 -7.40 4.63
CA GLY A 238 -2.09 -8.73 5.21
C GLY A 238 -0.94 -9.06 6.17
N VAL A 239 0.29 -8.86 5.71
CA VAL A 239 1.52 -9.10 6.47
C VAL A 239 2.47 -7.91 6.30
N THR A 240 3.06 -7.44 7.38
CA THR A 240 4.10 -6.40 7.35
C THR A 240 5.36 -6.81 8.09
N LEU A 241 6.50 -6.52 7.48
CA LEU A 241 7.83 -6.69 8.07
C LEU A 241 8.61 -5.38 8.01
N ASP A 242 9.13 -4.96 9.15
CA ASP A 242 9.94 -3.74 9.24
C ASP A 242 11.06 -3.85 10.28
N THR A 243 12.09 -3.04 10.13
CA THR A 243 13.23 -2.92 11.04
C THR A 243 13.88 -4.28 11.32
N ASP A 244 14.54 -4.86 10.31
CA ASP A 244 15.30 -6.12 10.38
C ASP A 244 14.46 -7.32 10.88
N ALA A 245 13.16 -7.34 10.57
CA ALA A 245 12.27 -8.43 10.93
C ALA A 245 12.50 -9.69 10.08
N VAL A 246 12.23 -10.86 10.64
CA VAL A 246 12.35 -12.15 9.94
C VAL A 246 11.07 -12.96 10.03
N LEU A 247 10.50 -13.38 8.90
CA LEU A 247 9.31 -14.21 8.84
C LEU A 247 9.52 -15.43 7.95
N THR A 248 9.09 -16.59 8.43
CA THR A 248 8.96 -17.80 7.61
C THR A 248 7.48 -18.18 7.51
N LEU A 249 6.99 -18.38 6.28
CA LEU A 249 5.64 -18.83 5.95
C LEU A 249 5.73 -20.16 5.19
N ALA A 250 5.15 -21.22 5.75
CA ALA A 250 5.09 -22.54 5.14
C ALA A 250 3.65 -23.01 5.00
N ASP A 251 3.23 -23.38 3.79
CA ASP A 251 1.86 -23.85 3.51
C ASP A 251 0.77 -22.84 3.93
N CYS A 252 1.09 -21.54 3.92
CA CYS A 252 0.20 -20.47 4.36
C CYS A 252 -0.66 -19.91 3.22
N ARG A 253 -1.82 -19.36 3.58
CA ARG A 253 -2.72 -18.65 2.67
C ARG A 253 -2.87 -17.19 3.14
N ILE A 254 -2.61 -16.24 2.23
CA ILE A 254 -2.84 -14.81 2.46
C ILE A 254 -3.82 -14.35 1.38
N HIS A 255 -5.03 -13.94 1.77
CA HIS A 255 -6.04 -13.63 0.78
C HIS A 255 -7.13 -12.63 1.17
N ASP A 256 -7.84 -12.12 0.16
CA ASP A 256 -8.93 -11.15 0.33
C ASP A 256 -8.45 -9.91 1.12
N ILE A 257 -7.34 -9.33 0.65
CA ILE A 257 -6.64 -8.18 1.25
C ILE A 257 -6.82 -6.97 0.33
N PRO A 258 -7.46 -5.87 0.76
CA PRO A 258 -7.69 -4.71 -0.11
C PRO A 258 -6.42 -3.91 -0.42
N GLU A 259 -5.37 -4.03 0.41
CA GLU A 259 -4.08 -3.35 0.26
C GLU A 259 -3.00 -4.32 -0.28
N ASN A 260 -1.75 -4.23 0.20
CA ASN A 260 -0.73 -5.20 -0.14
C ASN A 260 -0.97 -6.48 0.65
N ALA A 261 -0.84 -7.64 0.01
CA ALA A 261 -0.90 -8.89 0.76
C ALA A 261 0.29 -9.01 1.71
N ILE A 262 1.49 -8.67 1.24
CA ILE A 262 2.72 -8.68 2.04
C ILE A 262 3.58 -7.45 1.69
N ASP A 263 3.96 -6.67 2.70
CA ASP A 263 4.82 -5.49 2.59
C ASP A 263 6.08 -5.64 3.46
N LEU A 264 7.25 -5.33 2.89
CA LEU A 264 8.55 -5.48 3.54
C LEU A 264 9.44 -4.24 3.35
N ARG A 265 10.05 -3.79 4.45
CA ARG A 265 10.99 -2.66 4.50
C ARG A 265 12.20 -2.94 5.40
N SER A 266 13.17 -2.04 5.35
CA SER A 266 14.24 -1.91 6.36
C SER A 266 15.04 -3.19 6.63
N ARG A 267 15.58 -3.83 5.59
CA ARG A 267 16.41 -5.06 5.67
C ARG A 267 15.68 -6.29 6.22
N SER A 268 14.36 -6.31 6.14
CA SER A 268 13.58 -7.45 6.60
C SER A 268 13.70 -8.63 5.64
N VAL A 269 13.55 -9.84 6.17
CA VAL A 269 13.70 -11.09 5.42
C VAL A 269 12.44 -11.94 5.53
N LEU A 270 11.92 -12.36 4.38
CA LEU A 270 10.80 -13.27 4.28
C LEU A 270 11.18 -14.52 3.50
N THR A 271 10.83 -15.67 4.06
CA THR A 271 10.88 -16.96 3.36
C THR A 271 9.46 -17.49 3.21
N LEU A 272 9.04 -17.76 1.97
CA LEU A 272 7.77 -18.38 1.63
C LEU A 272 8.04 -19.78 1.05
N THR A 273 7.30 -20.78 1.49
CA THR A 273 7.36 -22.13 0.94
C THR A 273 5.95 -22.68 0.76
N ARG A 274 5.63 -23.15 -0.45
CA ARG A 274 4.32 -23.76 -0.78
C ARG A 274 3.11 -22.91 -0.33
N SER A 275 3.25 -21.59 -0.38
CA SER A 275 2.24 -20.66 0.12
C SER A 275 1.52 -19.96 -1.02
N THR A 276 0.27 -19.54 -0.77
CA THR A 276 -0.57 -18.87 -1.77
C THR A 276 -0.91 -17.45 -1.32
N VAL A 277 -0.71 -16.50 -2.22
CA VAL A 277 -1.11 -15.09 -2.08
C VAL A 277 -2.17 -14.80 -3.16
N ARG A 278 -3.40 -14.49 -2.77
CA ARG A 278 -4.47 -14.27 -3.77
C ARG A 278 -5.47 -13.19 -3.40
N ARG A 279 -6.16 -12.59 -4.38
CA ARG A 279 -7.22 -11.59 -4.11
C ARG A 279 -6.71 -10.40 -3.31
N PHE A 280 -5.68 -9.75 -3.84
CA PHE A 280 -5.06 -8.57 -3.25
C PHE A 280 -5.34 -7.31 -4.10
N GLY A 281 -5.61 -6.18 -3.45
CA GLY A 281 -5.98 -4.93 -4.14
C GLY A 281 -4.81 -4.08 -4.60
N ARG A 282 -3.63 -4.21 -3.97
CA ARG A 282 -2.38 -3.60 -4.44
C ARG A 282 -1.39 -4.67 -4.89
N ASN A 283 -0.25 -4.81 -4.23
CA ASN A 283 0.77 -5.78 -4.59
C ASN A 283 0.58 -7.10 -3.82
N GLY A 284 0.91 -8.23 -4.45
CA GLY A 284 1.04 -9.50 -3.75
C GLY A 284 2.28 -9.50 -2.85
N LEU A 285 3.39 -9.02 -3.40
CA LEU A 285 4.64 -8.75 -2.67
C LEU A 285 5.10 -7.31 -2.96
N SER A 286 5.27 -6.51 -1.91
CA SER A 286 5.81 -5.15 -1.95
C SER A 286 7.13 -5.12 -1.18
N VAL A 287 8.26 -4.96 -1.87
CA VAL A 287 9.61 -5.13 -1.30
C VAL A 287 10.48 -3.91 -1.56
N TRP A 288 10.95 -3.28 -0.49
CA TRP A 288 11.65 -1.99 -0.52
C TRP A 288 12.93 -2.02 0.32
N ASP A 289 13.80 -1.05 0.04
CA ASP A 289 15.05 -0.77 0.75
C ASP A 289 16.20 -1.77 0.52
N PRO A 290 17.46 -1.30 0.58
CA PRO A 290 18.61 -2.15 0.39
C PRO A 290 18.72 -3.18 1.51
N GLY A 291 18.90 -4.45 1.13
CA GLY A 291 19.05 -5.57 2.06
C GLY A 291 17.75 -6.24 2.48
N THR A 292 16.59 -5.67 2.11
CA THR A 292 15.31 -6.36 2.27
C THR A 292 15.20 -7.47 1.23
N ARG A 293 14.81 -8.68 1.66
CA ARG A 293 14.82 -9.86 0.80
C ARG A 293 13.60 -10.75 0.98
N VAL A 294 13.08 -11.24 -0.15
CA VAL A 294 12.10 -12.33 -0.21
C VAL A 294 12.73 -13.54 -0.89
N ASP A 295 12.51 -14.72 -0.32
CA ASP A 295 12.84 -16.02 -0.91
C ASP A 295 11.57 -16.87 -0.96
N ALA A 296 10.99 -17.03 -2.15
CA ALA A 296 9.74 -17.75 -2.36
C ALA A 296 9.96 -19.01 -3.19
N ASN A 297 9.65 -20.16 -2.61
CA ASN A 297 9.79 -21.47 -3.24
C ASN A 297 8.43 -22.15 -3.37
N GLN A 298 8.09 -22.63 -4.57
CA GLN A 298 6.84 -23.35 -4.86
C GLN A 298 5.58 -22.56 -4.48
N CYS A 299 5.61 -21.23 -4.61
CA CYS A 299 4.50 -20.35 -4.21
C CYS A 299 3.63 -19.94 -5.40
N GLU A 300 2.40 -19.51 -5.09
CA GLU A 300 1.43 -19.05 -6.08
C GLU A 300 0.94 -17.63 -5.72
N ILE A 301 1.03 -16.70 -6.67
CA ILE A 301 0.60 -15.31 -6.49
C ILE A 301 -0.40 -14.97 -7.61
N HIS A 302 -1.68 -14.79 -7.28
CA HIS A 302 -2.71 -14.67 -8.31
C HIS A 302 -3.97 -13.89 -7.92
N ASP A 303 -4.90 -13.75 -8.87
CA ASP A 303 -6.20 -13.09 -8.69
C ASP A 303 -6.09 -11.66 -8.14
N SER A 304 -5.27 -10.78 -8.75
CA SER A 304 -5.25 -9.38 -8.30
C SER A 304 -6.61 -8.71 -8.51
N THR A 305 -7.05 -7.92 -7.54
CA THR A 305 -8.31 -7.16 -7.63
C THR A 305 -8.10 -5.69 -8.00
N GLY A 306 -6.85 -5.24 -8.12
CA GLY A 306 -6.48 -3.88 -8.53
C GLY A 306 -5.60 -3.87 -9.77
N ASP A 307 -5.00 -2.71 -10.06
CA ASP A 307 -4.18 -2.48 -11.25
C ASP A 307 -2.67 -2.42 -10.94
N TYR A 308 -2.25 -2.84 -9.75
CA TYR A 308 -0.85 -2.84 -9.31
C TYR A 308 -0.14 -4.16 -9.66
N PRO A 309 1.19 -4.14 -9.90
CA PRO A 309 1.96 -5.36 -10.17
C PRO A 309 1.88 -6.38 -9.04
N ALA A 310 1.89 -7.67 -9.37
CA ALA A 310 1.86 -8.74 -8.37
C ALA A 310 3.09 -8.72 -7.46
N VAL A 311 4.28 -8.46 -8.01
CA VAL A 311 5.55 -8.33 -7.28
C VAL A 311 6.20 -7.01 -7.63
N TRP A 312 6.44 -6.19 -6.61
CA TRP A 312 7.12 -4.91 -6.71
C TRP A 312 8.43 -4.94 -5.94
N VAL A 313 9.53 -4.60 -6.61
CA VAL A 313 10.88 -4.57 -6.03
C VAL A 313 11.53 -3.23 -6.34
N SER A 314 11.79 -2.43 -5.31
CA SER A 314 12.35 -1.07 -5.43
C SER A 314 13.49 -0.83 -4.44
N ASP A 315 14.18 0.30 -4.61
CA ASP A 315 15.13 0.84 -3.64
C ASP A 315 16.24 -0.12 -3.18
N GLY A 316 16.70 -1.02 -4.05
CA GLY A 316 17.80 -1.94 -3.74
C GLY A 316 17.38 -3.27 -3.09
N ALA A 317 16.07 -3.57 -3.06
CA ALA A 317 15.55 -4.83 -2.55
C ALA A 317 15.84 -6.03 -3.46
N THR A 318 15.72 -7.25 -2.93
CA THR A 318 15.94 -8.49 -3.69
C THR A 318 14.79 -9.48 -3.51
N VAL A 319 14.33 -10.08 -4.61
CA VAL A 319 13.33 -11.16 -4.58
C VAL A 319 13.83 -12.37 -5.34
N VAL A 320 13.69 -13.56 -4.75
CA VAL A 320 13.93 -14.84 -5.40
C VAL A 320 12.61 -15.59 -5.53
N LEU A 321 12.28 -16.02 -6.75
CA LEU A 321 11.11 -16.85 -7.05
C LEU A 321 11.60 -18.17 -7.67
N ASP A 322 11.44 -19.29 -6.97
CA ASP A 322 11.87 -20.62 -7.40
C ASP A 322 10.67 -21.56 -7.51
N ALA A 323 10.45 -22.14 -8.69
CA ALA A 323 9.31 -22.99 -8.99
C ALA A 323 7.94 -22.36 -8.66
N CYS A 324 7.81 -21.04 -8.84
CA CYS A 324 6.63 -20.26 -8.50
C CYS A 324 5.67 -20.09 -9.70
N ARG A 325 4.41 -19.78 -9.40
CA ARG A 325 3.41 -19.37 -10.40
C ARG A 325 2.89 -17.97 -10.08
N VAL A 326 2.91 -17.09 -11.07
CA VAL A 326 2.26 -15.77 -11.00
C VAL A 326 1.27 -15.67 -12.15
N HIS A 327 -0.02 -15.57 -11.85
CA HIS A 327 -1.06 -15.57 -12.90
C HIS A 327 -2.31 -14.78 -12.54
N ASP A 328 -3.13 -14.46 -13.54
CA ASP A 328 -4.36 -13.66 -13.39
C ASP A 328 -4.10 -12.31 -12.70
N VAL A 329 -3.10 -11.58 -13.22
CA VAL A 329 -2.61 -10.30 -12.66
C VAL A 329 -2.50 -9.22 -13.74
N PRO A 330 -2.61 -7.93 -13.38
CA PRO A 330 -2.43 -6.85 -14.35
C PRO A 330 -1.00 -6.83 -14.91
N ASP A 331 -0.01 -6.88 -14.01
CA ASP A 331 1.41 -6.93 -14.29
C ASP A 331 2.04 -7.94 -13.31
N ALA A 332 3.05 -8.71 -13.72
CA ALA A 332 3.60 -9.75 -12.85
C ALA A 332 4.76 -9.23 -11.99
N LEU A 333 5.89 -8.87 -12.60
CA LEU A 333 7.11 -8.46 -11.90
C LEU A 333 7.56 -7.07 -12.32
N PHE A 334 7.65 -6.14 -11.38
CA PHE A 334 8.23 -4.80 -11.57
C PHE A 334 9.48 -4.65 -10.70
N VAL A 335 10.63 -4.43 -11.35
CA VAL A 335 11.92 -4.25 -10.69
C VAL A 335 12.48 -2.88 -11.08
N LEU A 336 12.58 -2.00 -10.10
CA LEU A 336 12.85 -0.58 -10.28
C LEU A 336 14.03 -0.16 -9.42
N ASP A 337 14.68 0.93 -9.82
CA ASP A 337 15.82 1.53 -9.12
C ASP A 337 17.10 0.71 -9.13
N ARG A 338 18.21 1.44 -9.01
CA ARG A 338 19.54 0.86 -9.05
C ARG A 338 19.76 -0.05 -7.85
N GLY A 339 20.18 -1.28 -8.12
CA GLY A 339 20.51 -2.28 -7.11
C GLY A 339 19.37 -3.22 -6.78
N SER A 340 18.14 -2.91 -7.20
CA SER A 340 17.02 -3.84 -7.07
C SER A 340 17.19 -5.01 -8.01
N ARG A 341 16.83 -6.20 -7.52
CA ARG A 341 17.05 -7.45 -8.26
C ARG A 341 15.94 -8.45 -8.06
N VAL A 342 15.58 -9.13 -9.15
CA VAL A 342 14.79 -10.36 -9.09
C VAL A 342 15.59 -11.52 -9.70
N ASP A 343 15.57 -12.67 -9.03
CA ASP A 343 16.04 -13.96 -9.57
C ASP A 343 14.84 -14.90 -9.66
N VAL A 344 14.51 -15.38 -10.84
CA VAL A 344 13.35 -16.22 -11.12
C VAL A 344 13.82 -17.49 -11.81
N VAL A 345 13.50 -18.65 -11.23
CA VAL A 345 13.95 -19.96 -11.71
C VAL A 345 12.76 -20.92 -11.79
N ASP A 346 12.69 -21.71 -12.85
CA ASP A 346 11.69 -22.78 -13.04
C ASP A 346 10.23 -22.32 -12.83
N SER A 347 9.95 -21.04 -13.11
CA SER A 347 8.68 -20.40 -12.75
C SER A 347 7.80 -20.07 -13.95
N ASP A 348 6.50 -19.96 -13.70
CA ASP A 348 5.48 -19.65 -14.71
C ASP A 348 4.83 -18.28 -14.46
N LEU A 349 4.88 -17.41 -15.46
CA LEU A 349 4.20 -16.11 -15.48
C LEU A 349 3.14 -16.16 -16.59
N SER A 350 1.86 -16.30 -16.24
CA SER A 350 0.79 -16.51 -17.23
C SER A 350 -0.43 -15.63 -17.00
N GLN A 351 -1.25 -15.39 -18.03
CA GLN A 351 -2.48 -14.57 -17.92
C GLN A 351 -2.19 -13.18 -17.33
N VAL A 352 -1.16 -12.52 -17.85
CA VAL A 352 -0.73 -11.19 -17.40
C VAL A 352 -1.33 -10.15 -18.33
N ARG A 353 -2.18 -9.26 -17.84
CA ARG A 353 -2.91 -8.32 -18.72
C ARG A 353 -1.96 -7.41 -19.53
N ASN A 354 -0.88 -6.95 -18.90
CA ASN A 354 0.05 -5.97 -19.42
C ASN A 354 1.46 -6.60 -19.55
N THR A 355 2.38 -6.28 -18.63
CA THR A 355 3.78 -6.69 -18.70
C THR A 355 4.09 -7.79 -17.69
N ALA A 356 4.63 -8.91 -18.16
CA ALA A 356 5.05 -9.98 -17.26
C ALA A 356 6.33 -9.61 -16.50
N VAL A 357 7.34 -9.04 -17.15
CA VAL A 357 8.56 -8.57 -16.46
C VAL A 357 8.94 -7.18 -16.93
N SER A 358 9.03 -6.22 -16.00
CA SER A 358 9.48 -4.85 -16.26
C SER A 358 10.71 -4.54 -15.40
N VAL A 359 11.78 -4.06 -16.04
CA VAL A 359 13.06 -3.74 -15.38
C VAL A 359 13.49 -2.34 -15.78
N SER A 360 13.62 -1.43 -14.82
CA SER A 360 14.00 -0.03 -15.07
C SER A 360 15.00 0.56 -14.10
N ASP A 361 15.52 1.74 -14.47
CA ASP A 361 16.32 2.62 -13.62
C ASP A 361 17.57 1.99 -12.97
N GLY A 362 18.18 1.02 -13.67
CA GLY A 362 19.40 0.36 -13.19
C GLY A 362 19.15 -0.92 -12.39
N ALA A 363 17.91 -1.41 -12.38
CA ALA A 363 17.54 -2.69 -11.80
C ALA A 363 18.02 -3.87 -12.66
N THR A 364 17.99 -5.08 -12.08
CA THR A 364 18.36 -6.30 -12.78
C THR A 364 17.36 -7.43 -12.62
N ALA A 365 17.15 -8.23 -13.67
CA ALA A 365 16.35 -9.45 -13.59
C ALA A 365 17.11 -10.65 -14.17
N GLN A 366 17.17 -11.74 -13.41
CA GLN A 366 17.66 -13.03 -13.88
C GLN A 366 16.49 -13.99 -13.98
N LEU A 367 16.22 -14.50 -15.17
CA LEU A 367 15.23 -15.53 -15.42
C LEU A 367 15.93 -16.75 -16.02
N ASP A 368 15.77 -17.92 -15.43
CA ASP A 368 16.26 -19.19 -15.99
C ASP A 368 15.13 -20.23 -16.01
N ASP A 369 15.04 -20.97 -17.11
CA ASP A 369 14.04 -22.04 -17.33
C ASP A 369 12.58 -21.60 -17.06
N CYS A 370 12.27 -20.33 -17.30
CA CYS A 370 10.95 -19.74 -17.05
C CYS A 370 10.00 -19.83 -18.26
N ARG A 371 8.70 -19.81 -17.98
CA ARG A 371 7.65 -19.76 -19.02
C ARG A 371 6.80 -18.50 -18.84
N ILE A 372 6.69 -17.70 -19.90
CA ILE A 372 5.86 -16.49 -19.95
C ILE A 372 4.76 -16.70 -21.00
N ARG A 373 3.49 -16.48 -20.62
CA ARG A 373 2.34 -16.75 -21.49
C ARG A 373 1.24 -15.71 -21.37
N GLU A 374 0.56 -15.46 -22.48
CA GLU A 374 -0.69 -14.69 -22.50
C GLU A 374 -0.49 -13.31 -21.84
N ALA A 375 0.46 -12.54 -22.40
CA ALA A 375 0.83 -11.20 -21.92
C ALA A 375 0.90 -10.18 -23.05
N ALA A 376 0.65 -8.90 -22.80
CA ALA A 376 0.93 -7.88 -23.82
C ALA A 376 2.45 -7.85 -24.10
N THR A 377 3.24 -7.71 -23.03
CA THR A 377 4.71 -7.71 -23.13
C THR A 377 5.29 -8.84 -22.27
N GLY A 378 6.13 -9.68 -22.87
CA GLY A 378 6.81 -10.76 -22.14
C GLY A 378 7.85 -10.21 -21.16
N ALA A 379 8.90 -9.56 -21.65
CA ALA A 379 9.88 -8.88 -20.80
C ALA A 379 10.28 -7.53 -21.38
N TRP A 380 10.41 -6.53 -20.52
CA TRP A 380 10.76 -5.17 -20.90
C TRP A 380 11.91 -4.63 -20.06
N PHE A 381 13.04 -4.40 -20.71
CA PHE A 381 14.19 -3.73 -20.15
C PHE A 381 14.25 -2.29 -20.67
N ARG A 382 14.22 -1.32 -19.76
CA ARG A 382 14.23 0.12 -20.07
C ARG A 382 15.22 0.87 -19.19
N ASP A 383 15.73 1.98 -19.70
CA ASP A 383 16.69 2.88 -19.06
C ASP A 383 18.11 2.32 -18.93
N HIS A 384 19.08 3.24 -18.92
CA HIS A 384 20.49 2.91 -18.89
C HIS A 384 20.88 2.23 -17.58
N GLY A 385 21.59 1.11 -17.69
CA GLY A 385 22.05 0.32 -16.55
C GLY A 385 21.08 -0.79 -16.16
N SER A 386 19.85 -0.77 -16.69
CA SER A 386 18.93 -1.89 -16.53
C SER A 386 19.38 -3.06 -17.42
N GLY A 387 19.31 -4.27 -16.88
CA GLY A 387 19.75 -5.45 -17.60
C GLY A 387 19.50 -6.73 -16.81
N GLY A 388 20.35 -7.72 -17.04
CA GLY A 388 20.19 -9.05 -16.48
C GLY A 388 20.17 -10.11 -17.56
N THR A 389 19.72 -11.31 -17.22
CA THR A 389 19.80 -12.48 -18.11
C THR A 389 18.45 -13.16 -18.22
N LEU A 390 17.99 -13.44 -19.45
CA LEU A 390 16.93 -14.41 -19.70
C LEU A 390 17.58 -15.61 -20.36
N ALA A 391 17.61 -16.75 -19.67
CA ALA A 391 18.21 -17.99 -20.15
C ALA A 391 17.14 -19.08 -20.23
N ASN A 392 17.14 -19.86 -21.31
CA ASN A 392 16.24 -21.02 -21.49
C ASN A 392 14.73 -20.70 -21.41
N CYS A 393 14.34 -19.43 -21.41
CA CYS A 393 12.93 -19.06 -21.25
C CYS A 393 12.09 -19.30 -22.51
N THR A 394 10.82 -19.61 -22.30
CA THR A 394 9.81 -19.67 -23.37
C THR A 394 8.81 -18.52 -23.20
N VAL A 395 8.53 -17.79 -24.28
CA VAL A 395 7.55 -16.70 -24.32
C VAL A 395 6.53 -17.04 -25.41
N ASP A 396 5.25 -17.10 -25.06
CA ASP A 396 4.21 -17.60 -25.96
C ASP A 396 2.92 -16.77 -25.85
N ALA A 397 2.22 -16.62 -26.98
CA ALA A 397 0.96 -15.88 -27.10
C ALA A 397 1.03 -14.45 -26.50
N VAL A 398 2.03 -13.67 -26.93
CA VAL A 398 2.23 -12.28 -26.50
C VAL A 398 2.07 -11.28 -27.65
N GLN A 399 1.89 -9.98 -27.36
CA GLN A 399 2.02 -8.97 -28.41
C GLN A 399 3.49 -8.80 -28.80
N THR A 400 4.35 -8.51 -27.82
CA THR A 400 5.80 -8.46 -28.02
C THR A 400 6.54 -9.33 -27.02
N GLY A 401 7.49 -10.15 -27.51
CA GLY A 401 8.27 -11.07 -26.69
C GLY A 401 9.18 -10.37 -25.70
N VAL A 402 10.23 -9.73 -26.19
CA VAL A 402 11.15 -8.93 -25.35
C VAL A 402 11.36 -7.56 -25.96
N ILE A 403 11.23 -6.54 -25.13
CA ILE A 403 11.45 -5.13 -25.47
C ILE A 403 12.72 -4.65 -24.76
N VAL A 404 13.60 -3.99 -25.51
CA VAL A 404 14.81 -3.37 -24.98
C VAL A 404 14.94 -1.93 -25.46
N THR A 405 14.88 -0.98 -24.53
CA THR A 405 14.87 0.46 -24.87
C THR A 405 15.77 1.30 -23.96
N LYS A 406 16.02 2.55 -24.39
CA LYS A 406 16.61 3.61 -23.56
C LYS A 406 17.98 3.26 -22.95
N GLY A 407 18.79 2.49 -23.66
CA GLY A 407 20.14 2.13 -23.23
C GLY A 407 20.23 0.97 -22.23
N ALA A 408 19.12 0.26 -21.98
CA ALA A 408 19.17 -1.03 -21.30
C ALA A 408 20.03 -2.03 -22.08
N ASP A 409 20.64 -3.00 -21.39
CA ASP A 409 21.59 -3.96 -21.99
C ASP A 409 21.46 -5.38 -21.39
N PRO A 410 20.33 -6.08 -21.62
CA PRO A 410 20.15 -7.45 -21.18
C PRO A 410 20.88 -8.47 -22.08
N THR A 411 21.15 -9.64 -21.50
CA THR A 411 21.64 -10.82 -22.20
C THR A 411 20.52 -11.85 -22.32
N ILE A 412 20.20 -12.29 -23.53
CA ILE A 412 19.14 -13.24 -23.80
C ILE A 412 19.75 -14.48 -24.45
N GLU A 413 19.59 -15.64 -23.81
CA GLU A 413 20.25 -16.88 -24.20
C GLU A 413 19.27 -18.03 -24.34
N ARG A 414 19.28 -18.69 -25.49
CA ARG A 414 18.50 -19.91 -25.76
C ARG A 414 17.00 -19.75 -25.53
N CYS A 415 16.49 -18.51 -25.60
CA CYS A 415 15.06 -18.24 -25.44
C CYS A 415 14.27 -18.50 -26.72
N THR A 416 13.03 -18.97 -26.56
CA THR A 416 12.11 -19.19 -27.67
C THR A 416 10.88 -18.31 -27.53
N VAL A 417 10.59 -17.48 -28.55
CA VAL A 417 9.36 -16.69 -28.64
C VAL A 417 8.45 -17.30 -29.71
N THR A 418 7.23 -17.67 -29.34
CA THR A 418 6.25 -18.32 -30.22
C THR A 418 5.02 -17.44 -30.41
N SER A 419 4.60 -17.30 -31.66
CA SER A 419 3.39 -16.58 -32.06
C SER A 419 3.22 -15.16 -31.51
N PRO A 420 4.26 -14.29 -31.54
CA PRO A 420 4.07 -12.90 -31.14
C PRO A 420 3.31 -12.11 -32.20
N ALA A 421 2.35 -11.28 -31.77
CA ALA A 421 1.51 -10.48 -32.67
C ALA A 421 2.29 -9.36 -33.39
N GLU A 422 3.24 -8.73 -32.71
CA GLU A 422 3.99 -7.58 -33.26
C GLU A 422 5.47 -7.91 -33.51
N ALA A 423 6.19 -8.37 -32.49
CA ALA A 423 7.60 -8.72 -32.62
C ALA A 423 8.03 -9.79 -31.63
N GLY A 424 8.94 -10.67 -32.05
CA GLY A 424 9.60 -11.57 -31.11
C GLY A 424 10.55 -10.81 -30.19
N PHE A 425 11.47 -10.06 -30.79
CA PHE A 425 12.43 -9.21 -30.09
C PHE A 425 12.39 -7.81 -30.68
N TYR A 426 12.17 -6.80 -29.85
CA TYR A 426 12.10 -5.40 -30.24
C TYR A 426 13.18 -4.59 -29.52
N VAL A 427 14.05 -3.92 -30.28
CA VAL A 427 15.11 -3.06 -29.74
C VAL A 427 15.03 -1.68 -30.41
N SER A 428 14.88 -0.63 -29.61
CA SER A 428 14.73 0.75 -30.09
C SER A 428 15.31 1.76 -29.10
N ALA A 429 15.27 3.06 -29.45
CA ALA A 429 15.63 4.17 -28.57
C ALA A 429 16.99 4.02 -27.87
N GLY A 430 18.01 3.55 -28.61
CA GLY A 430 19.37 3.35 -28.09
C GLY A 430 19.53 2.15 -27.16
N GLY A 431 18.55 1.26 -27.08
CA GLY A 431 18.66 -0.04 -26.43
C GLY A 431 19.85 -0.85 -26.95
N ARG A 432 20.43 -1.66 -26.08
CA ARG A 432 21.53 -2.57 -26.38
C ARG A 432 21.13 -3.96 -25.93
N GLY A 433 21.73 -4.99 -26.51
CA GLY A 433 21.44 -6.33 -26.04
C GLY A 433 22.25 -7.37 -26.77
N SER A 434 22.44 -8.50 -26.09
CA SER A 434 23.13 -9.66 -26.63
C SER A 434 22.18 -10.83 -26.69
N PHE A 435 21.90 -11.32 -27.90
CA PHE A 435 21.00 -12.44 -28.14
C PHE A 435 21.81 -13.62 -28.67
N HIS A 436 21.78 -14.75 -27.95
CA HIS A 436 22.53 -15.95 -28.27
C HIS A 436 21.61 -17.16 -28.38
N GLY A 437 21.56 -17.81 -29.54
CA GLY A 437 20.77 -19.04 -29.71
C GLY A 437 19.26 -18.84 -29.60
N CYS A 438 18.77 -17.60 -29.71
CA CYS A 438 17.35 -17.28 -29.58
C CYS A 438 16.56 -17.69 -30.83
N ARG A 439 15.32 -18.16 -30.62
CA ARG A 439 14.41 -18.61 -31.67
C ARG A 439 13.12 -17.79 -31.65
N VAL A 440 12.67 -17.33 -32.81
CA VAL A 440 11.31 -16.79 -32.98
C VAL A 440 10.57 -17.63 -34.01
N THR A 441 9.33 -18.02 -33.73
CA THR A 441 8.50 -18.73 -34.70
C THR A 441 7.07 -18.22 -34.74
N GLY A 442 6.49 -18.11 -35.94
CA GLY A 442 5.06 -17.87 -36.13
C GLY A 442 4.62 -16.43 -35.83
N SER A 443 5.51 -15.44 -35.97
CA SER A 443 5.15 -14.04 -35.71
C SER A 443 4.22 -13.46 -36.77
N GLU A 444 3.18 -12.73 -36.35
CA GLU A 444 2.33 -11.92 -37.25
C GLU A 444 3.03 -10.63 -37.70
N GLY A 445 4.07 -10.21 -36.98
CA GLY A 445 4.96 -9.13 -37.36
C GLY A 445 6.38 -9.63 -37.66
N TYR A 446 7.36 -9.05 -36.96
CA TYR A 446 8.78 -9.32 -37.20
C TYR A 446 9.35 -10.35 -36.22
N GLY A 447 10.34 -11.13 -36.66
CA GLY A 447 11.11 -11.96 -35.73
C GLY A 447 11.94 -11.10 -34.77
N PHE A 448 12.94 -10.41 -35.32
CA PHE A 448 13.73 -9.39 -34.66
C PHE A 448 13.48 -8.04 -35.35
N HIS A 449 13.05 -7.05 -34.60
CA HIS A 449 12.83 -5.68 -35.06
C HIS A 449 13.77 -4.73 -34.31
N ILE A 450 14.85 -4.33 -34.97
CA ILE A 450 15.90 -3.50 -34.36
C ILE A 450 16.01 -2.20 -35.17
N ILE A 451 15.76 -1.08 -34.50
CA ILE A 451 15.66 0.25 -35.13
C ILE A 451 16.50 1.29 -34.38
N ASP A 452 16.48 2.54 -34.84
CA ASP A 452 17.16 3.70 -34.23
C ASP A 452 18.69 3.53 -34.05
N GLY A 453 19.33 2.80 -34.97
CA GLY A 453 20.78 2.53 -34.93
C GLY A 453 21.23 1.76 -33.70
N CYS A 454 20.33 1.00 -33.07
CA CYS A 454 20.62 0.27 -31.83
C CYS A 454 21.76 -0.74 -32.02
N ARG A 455 22.71 -0.72 -31.09
CA ARG A 455 23.86 -1.64 -31.08
C ARG A 455 23.44 -2.93 -30.42
N THR A 456 23.21 -3.96 -31.22
CA THR A 456 22.73 -5.26 -30.76
C THR A 456 23.59 -6.37 -31.34
N THR A 457 23.89 -7.40 -30.55
CA THR A 457 24.61 -8.58 -31.04
C THR A 457 23.64 -9.74 -31.16
N LEU A 458 23.54 -10.33 -32.35
CA LEU A 458 22.75 -11.52 -32.64
C LEU A 458 23.69 -12.65 -33.04
N LYS A 459 23.73 -13.75 -32.27
CA LYS A 459 24.55 -14.92 -32.58
C LYS A 459 23.72 -16.19 -32.58
N LYS A 460 23.80 -16.97 -33.67
CA LYS A 460 23.11 -18.27 -33.81
C LYS A 460 21.59 -18.18 -33.60
N CYS A 461 20.99 -17.03 -33.91
CA CYS A 461 19.55 -16.84 -33.78
C CYS A 461 18.81 -17.42 -34.99
N ARG A 462 17.57 -17.88 -34.79
CA ARG A 462 16.74 -18.45 -35.85
C ARG A 462 15.35 -17.86 -35.85
N THR A 463 14.85 -17.51 -37.02
CA THR A 463 13.48 -17.05 -37.22
C THR A 463 12.76 -17.94 -38.22
N GLU A 464 11.48 -18.22 -37.96
CA GLU A 464 10.63 -19.05 -38.81
C GLU A 464 9.21 -18.51 -38.88
N ARG A 465 8.60 -18.54 -40.06
CA ARG A 465 7.17 -18.20 -40.25
C ARG A 465 6.83 -16.81 -39.69
N CYS A 466 7.66 -15.80 -40.00
CA CYS A 466 7.45 -14.41 -39.57
C CYS A 466 6.86 -13.58 -40.73
N SER A 467 5.64 -13.06 -40.55
CA SER A 467 4.84 -12.50 -41.66
C SER A 467 5.38 -11.20 -42.25
N ARG A 468 6.06 -10.36 -41.45
CA ARG A 468 6.69 -9.12 -41.92
C ARG A 468 8.20 -9.25 -42.16
N GLY A 469 8.77 -10.41 -41.86
CA GLY A 469 10.20 -10.71 -42.05
C GLY A 469 10.87 -11.23 -40.77
N GLY A 470 11.89 -12.07 -40.93
CA GLY A 470 12.65 -12.63 -39.82
C GLY A 470 13.50 -11.60 -39.09
N TYR A 471 14.18 -10.72 -39.83
CA TYR A 471 15.05 -9.67 -39.29
C TYR A 471 14.78 -8.35 -40.01
N GLU A 472 14.48 -7.30 -39.25
CA GLU A 472 14.34 -5.92 -39.73
C GLU A 472 15.36 -5.03 -39.03
N PHE A 473 16.23 -4.39 -39.82
CA PHE A 473 17.25 -3.45 -39.37
C PHE A 473 17.06 -2.12 -40.10
N ALA A 474 16.58 -1.09 -39.40
CA ALA A 474 16.32 0.22 -40.03
C ALA A 474 17.61 0.94 -40.44
N GLU A 475 18.69 0.76 -39.67
CA GLU A 475 20.02 1.31 -39.94
C GLU A 475 21.13 0.27 -39.68
N ASP A 476 22.35 0.56 -40.17
CA ASP A 476 23.55 -0.21 -39.84
C ASP A 476 23.86 -0.05 -38.33
N GLY A 477 23.92 -1.16 -37.60
CA GLY A 477 24.14 -1.12 -36.14
C GLY A 477 24.27 -2.50 -35.50
N PRO A 478 23.41 -3.48 -35.83
CA PRO A 478 23.49 -4.82 -35.28
C PRO A 478 24.66 -5.65 -35.83
N VAL A 479 25.31 -6.42 -34.97
CA VAL A 479 26.30 -7.45 -35.36
C VAL A 479 25.57 -8.78 -35.45
N VAL A 480 25.49 -9.37 -36.65
CA VAL A 480 24.76 -10.61 -36.90
C VAL A 480 25.73 -11.72 -37.33
N GLU A 481 25.79 -12.81 -36.56
CA GLU A 481 26.68 -13.95 -36.75
C GLU A 481 25.89 -15.27 -36.72
N ASP A 482 26.02 -16.11 -37.75
CA ASP A 482 25.37 -17.42 -37.86
C ASP A 482 23.83 -17.43 -37.68
N CYS A 483 23.15 -16.34 -38.04
CA CYS A 483 21.68 -16.23 -37.94
C CYS A 483 20.95 -16.71 -39.20
N THR A 484 19.75 -17.30 -39.04
CA THR A 484 18.96 -17.88 -40.16
C THR A 484 17.49 -17.48 -40.12
N SER A 485 16.86 -17.36 -41.30
CA SER A 485 15.44 -17.02 -41.51
C SER A 485 14.89 -17.81 -42.70
N ASP A 486 13.65 -18.30 -42.63
CA ASP A 486 12.97 -18.99 -43.74
C ASP A 486 12.33 -18.02 -44.76
N GLU A 487 11.93 -16.82 -44.31
CA GLU A 487 11.30 -15.77 -45.13
C GLU A 487 12.29 -14.68 -45.59
N SER A 488 13.60 -14.83 -45.31
CA SER A 488 14.63 -13.85 -45.69
C SER A 488 15.82 -14.52 -46.36
N GLY A 489 15.88 -14.42 -47.69
CA GLY A 489 17.07 -14.78 -48.46
C GLY A 489 18.24 -13.85 -48.14
N GLY A 490 19.06 -14.23 -47.16
CA GLY A 490 20.35 -13.62 -46.81
C GLY A 490 20.24 -12.21 -46.23
N ALA A 491 20.87 -11.96 -45.08
CA ALA A 491 21.09 -10.61 -44.56
C ALA A 491 21.78 -9.75 -45.64
N ARG A 492 21.05 -8.82 -46.26
CA ARG A 492 21.62 -7.92 -47.28
C ARG A 492 22.11 -6.65 -46.60
N SER A 493 23.43 -6.50 -46.53
CA SER A 493 24.10 -5.21 -46.32
C SER A 493 23.85 -4.29 -47.53
N SER A 494 23.51 -3.03 -47.25
CA SER A 494 23.15 -2.02 -48.25
C SER A 494 24.31 -1.72 -49.21
N GLY A 495 24.01 -1.65 -50.51
CA GLY A 495 24.96 -1.24 -51.55
C GLY A 495 24.32 -0.98 -52.91
N GLN A 496 24.20 0.31 -53.24
CA GLN A 496 24.02 0.95 -54.57
C GLN A 496 22.60 1.40 -55.06
N ALA A 497 22.40 2.71 -54.93
CA ALA A 497 22.01 3.73 -55.93
C ALA A 497 20.81 3.56 -56.90
N ALA A 498 19.75 4.32 -56.59
CA ALA A 498 18.89 5.22 -57.39
C ALA A 498 18.28 4.87 -58.79
N ALA A 499 16.94 4.77 -58.75
CA ALA A 499 15.86 5.33 -59.63
C ALA A 499 15.49 4.68 -60.99
N PRO A 500 14.26 4.92 -61.55
CA PRO A 500 13.14 5.74 -61.05
C PRO A 500 11.73 5.08 -61.08
N ALA A 501 10.73 5.83 -60.57
CA ALA A 501 9.32 5.48 -60.36
C ALA A 501 8.49 5.13 -61.62
N PRO A 502 7.35 4.43 -61.44
CA PRO A 502 6.03 5.03 -61.72
C PRO A 502 5.01 4.62 -60.63
N GLY A 503 3.83 5.19 -60.44
CA GLY A 503 3.02 6.20 -61.10
C GLY A 503 1.71 6.23 -60.31
N VAL A 504 1.16 7.43 -60.11
CA VAL A 504 -0.08 7.68 -59.36
C VAL A 504 -1.26 6.98 -60.02
N GLN A 505 -2.01 6.18 -59.25
CA GLN A 505 -3.43 5.92 -59.53
C GLN A 505 -4.27 6.03 -58.26
N LYS A 506 -5.22 6.97 -58.33
CA LYS A 506 -6.29 7.22 -57.35
C LYS A 506 -7.25 6.03 -57.32
N ALA A 507 -7.69 5.64 -56.13
CA ALA A 507 -8.88 4.80 -55.96
C ALA A 507 -9.92 5.54 -55.10
N THR A 508 -11.14 5.45 -55.58
CA THR A 508 -12.34 6.21 -55.27
C THR A 508 -13.07 5.63 -54.04
N GLN A 509 -13.79 6.49 -53.31
CA GLN A 509 -14.75 6.11 -52.27
C GLN A 509 -15.83 5.16 -52.80
N THR A 510 -16.25 4.21 -51.97
CA THR A 510 -17.63 3.70 -51.96
C THR A 510 -18.04 3.30 -50.54
N VAL A 511 -19.33 3.52 -50.25
CA VAL A 511 -19.99 3.51 -48.95
C VAL A 511 -20.75 2.20 -48.74
N GLY A 512 -20.61 1.60 -47.54
CA GLY A 512 -21.66 0.91 -46.76
C GLY A 512 -22.11 -0.51 -47.14
N LEU A 513 -22.03 -1.47 -46.21
CA LEU A 513 -23.13 -1.92 -45.32
C LEU A 513 -22.78 -3.24 -44.57
N LEU A 514 -22.83 -3.16 -43.23
CA LEU A 514 -23.39 -4.09 -42.23
C LEU A 514 -23.07 -5.61 -42.21
N SER A 515 -22.41 -6.03 -41.11
CA SER A 515 -22.71 -7.15 -40.17
C SER A 515 -21.37 -7.71 -39.64
N ALA A 516 -21.13 -8.15 -38.40
CA ALA A 516 -21.82 -8.20 -37.12
C ALA A 516 -20.74 -8.70 -36.12
N LEU A 517 -20.48 -8.00 -35.01
CA LEU A 517 -19.56 -8.45 -33.93
C LEU A 517 -20.35 -8.56 -32.60
N PRO A 518 -20.12 -9.59 -31.75
CA PRO A 518 -20.83 -9.77 -30.49
C PRO A 518 -20.32 -8.85 -29.37
N ASP A 519 -21.26 -8.54 -28.46
CA ASP A 519 -21.18 -7.64 -27.31
C ASP A 519 -19.96 -7.81 -26.39
N GLN A 520 -19.20 -6.73 -26.22
CA GLN A 520 -18.45 -6.46 -24.99
C GLN A 520 -19.35 -5.69 -24.02
N ARG A 521 -19.52 -6.26 -22.81
CA ARG A 521 -20.22 -5.64 -21.68
C ARG A 521 -19.64 -4.26 -21.39
N ALA A 522 -20.47 -3.25 -21.58
CA ALA A 522 -20.23 -1.90 -21.08
C ALA A 522 -20.14 -1.92 -19.54
N VAL A 523 -19.02 -1.43 -19.02
CA VAL A 523 -18.92 -0.98 -17.63
C VAL A 523 -19.70 0.32 -17.53
N THR A 524 -20.75 0.32 -16.72
CA THR A 524 -21.56 1.50 -16.41
C THR A 524 -20.68 2.53 -15.69
N PRO A 525 -20.60 3.79 -16.17
CA PRO A 525 -20.10 4.89 -15.36
C PRO A 525 -21.08 5.10 -14.22
N ASP A 526 -20.55 5.18 -13.00
CA ASP A 526 -21.32 5.56 -11.82
C ASP A 526 -22.00 6.90 -12.10
N THR A 527 -23.32 6.85 -12.24
CA THR A 527 -24.12 8.05 -12.50
C THR A 527 -24.36 8.73 -11.16
N GLN A 528 -23.41 9.58 -10.75
CA GLN A 528 -23.76 10.65 -9.82
C GLN A 528 -24.82 11.54 -10.48
N ALA A 529 -25.91 11.78 -9.76
CA ALA A 529 -27.01 12.63 -10.20
C ALA A 529 -26.50 14.01 -10.69
N PRO A 530 -27.19 14.67 -11.65
CA PRO A 530 -26.75 15.96 -12.17
C PRO A 530 -26.69 16.98 -11.03
N ALA A 531 -25.47 17.38 -10.68
CA ALA A 531 -25.23 18.43 -9.69
C ALA A 531 -25.93 19.70 -10.14
N THR A 532 -26.73 20.26 -9.24
CA THR A 532 -27.26 21.63 -9.35
C THR A 532 -26.11 22.58 -9.70
N THR A 533 -26.21 23.32 -10.80
CA THR A 533 -25.21 24.31 -11.23
C THR A 533 -24.94 25.31 -10.11
N ARG A 534 -23.82 25.13 -9.40
CA ARG A 534 -23.32 26.08 -8.38
C ARG A 534 -23.01 27.41 -9.05
N THR A 535 -23.35 28.53 -8.39
CA THR A 535 -23.05 29.85 -8.95
C THR A 535 -21.59 30.22 -8.68
N SER A 536 -21.01 31.10 -9.50
CA SER A 536 -19.63 31.57 -9.29
C SER A 536 -19.42 32.23 -7.92
N THR A 537 -20.49 32.84 -7.38
CA THR A 537 -20.49 33.48 -6.07
C THR A 537 -20.35 32.45 -4.94
N ASP A 538 -20.97 31.28 -5.08
CA ASP A 538 -20.92 30.23 -4.06
C ASP A 538 -19.50 29.62 -3.98
N VAL A 539 -18.89 29.34 -5.14
CA VAL A 539 -17.53 28.78 -5.20
C VAL A 539 -16.47 29.81 -4.78
N LEU A 540 -16.68 31.10 -5.05
CA LEU A 540 -15.84 32.17 -4.50
C LEU A 540 -15.99 32.28 -2.97
N GLY A 541 -17.19 32.01 -2.43
CA GLY A 541 -17.39 31.89 -0.99
C GLY A 541 -16.58 30.76 -0.37
N GLU A 542 -16.49 29.61 -1.05
CA GLU A 542 -15.67 28.46 -0.63
C GLU A 542 -14.15 28.75 -0.74
N LEU A 543 -13.73 29.54 -1.73
CA LEU A 543 -12.36 30.06 -1.76
C LEU A 543 -12.08 30.97 -0.55
N ASP A 544 -13.08 31.73 -0.11
CA ASP A 544 -12.95 32.67 0.99
C ASP A 544 -12.86 32.00 2.36
N THR A 545 -13.47 30.81 2.52
CA THR A 545 -13.38 30.01 3.75
C THR A 545 -12.00 29.38 3.95
N LEU A 546 -11.20 29.18 2.89
CA LEU A 546 -9.84 28.67 3.04
C LEU A 546 -9.00 29.58 3.94
N VAL A 547 -8.35 29.00 4.95
CA VAL A 547 -7.52 29.78 5.87
C VAL A 547 -6.33 30.40 5.13
N GLY A 548 -6.03 31.66 5.43
CA GLY A 548 -4.89 32.40 4.88
C GLY A 548 -5.00 32.67 3.38
N LEU A 549 -3.87 32.57 2.67
CA LEU A 549 -3.79 32.66 1.20
C LEU A 549 -4.31 33.97 0.59
N GLU A 550 -4.29 35.09 1.32
CA GLU A 550 -4.86 36.37 0.85
C GLU A 550 -4.29 36.85 -0.50
N SER A 551 -2.98 36.63 -0.73
CA SER A 551 -2.34 36.91 -2.01
C SER A 551 -2.95 36.09 -3.15
N VAL A 552 -3.14 34.79 -2.93
CA VAL A 552 -3.73 33.83 -3.88
C VAL A 552 -5.20 34.15 -4.14
N LYS A 553 -5.99 34.36 -3.08
CA LYS A 553 -7.42 34.74 -3.19
C LYS A 553 -7.59 36.00 -4.02
N ARG A 554 -6.76 37.01 -3.80
CA ARG A 554 -6.77 38.26 -4.57
C ARG A 554 -6.44 38.03 -6.05
N GLU A 555 -5.45 37.20 -6.36
CA GLU A 555 -5.10 36.87 -7.74
C GLU A 555 -6.22 36.10 -8.45
N VAL A 556 -6.81 35.10 -7.79
CA VAL A 556 -7.94 34.33 -8.33
C VAL A 556 -9.15 35.24 -8.58
N ARG A 557 -9.50 36.13 -7.64
CA ARG A 557 -10.57 37.12 -7.83
C ARG A 557 -10.27 38.05 -9.01
N ALA A 558 -9.05 38.57 -9.12
CA ALA A 558 -8.67 39.43 -10.23
C ALA A 558 -8.78 38.74 -11.61
N LEU A 559 -8.48 37.44 -11.68
CA LEU A 559 -8.67 36.63 -12.89
C LEU A 559 -10.17 36.44 -13.19
N THR A 560 -10.97 36.12 -12.18
CA THR A 560 -12.42 35.97 -12.29
C THR A 560 -13.09 37.25 -12.76
N ASP A 561 -12.75 38.40 -12.17
CA ASP A 561 -13.28 39.71 -12.57
C ASP A 561 -12.95 40.04 -14.03
N MET A 562 -11.71 39.74 -14.45
CA MET A 562 -11.29 39.97 -15.83
C MET A 562 -12.09 39.13 -16.83
N ILE A 563 -12.36 37.87 -16.47
CA ILE A 563 -13.17 36.94 -17.27
C ILE A 563 -14.63 37.43 -17.35
N GLU A 564 -15.22 37.81 -16.23
CA GLU A 564 -16.61 38.28 -16.15
C GLU A 564 -16.80 39.59 -16.95
N VAL A 565 -15.86 40.53 -16.84
CA VAL A 565 -15.86 41.75 -17.66
C VAL A 565 -15.68 41.42 -19.15
N GLY A 566 -14.80 40.47 -19.49
CA GLY A 566 -14.63 39.98 -20.86
C GLY A 566 -15.93 39.43 -21.45
N ARG A 567 -16.65 38.61 -20.68
CA ARG A 567 -17.95 38.04 -21.07
C ARG A 567 -19.01 39.12 -21.30
N ARG A 568 -19.13 40.10 -20.39
CA ARG A 568 -20.04 41.24 -20.54
C ARG A 568 -19.73 42.07 -21.79
N ARG A 569 -18.44 42.24 -22.11
CA ARG A 569 -18.02 42.92 -23.35
C ARG A 569 -18.44 42.14 -24.60
N GLN A 570 -18.25 40.81 -24.62
CA GLN A 570 -18.68 39.97 -25.74
C GLN A 570 -20.20 40.00 -25.94
N GLN A 571 -20.98 39.94 -24.85
CA GLN A 571 -22.44 40.08 -24.90
C GLN A 571 -22.90 41.45 -25.43
N ALA A 572 -22.14 42.50 -25.14
CA ALA A 572 -22.36 43.84 -25.69
C ALA A 572 -21.83 44.00 -27.14
N GLY A 573 -21.35 42.94 -27.79
CA GLY A 573 -20.78 42.98 -29.15
C GLY A 573 -19.41 43.66 -29.23
N LEU A 574 -18.76 43.94 -28.10
CA LEU A 574 -17.44 44.55 -28.02
C LEU A 574 -16.35 43.48 -28.05
N LYS A 575 -15.20 43.83 -28.64
CA LYS A 575 -14.01 42.97 -28.56
C LYS A 575 -13.56 42.86 -27.09
N ALA A 576 -13.53 41.64 -26.57
CA ALA A 576 -12.89 41.31 -25.31
C ALA A 576 -11.41 41.01 -25.56
N ALA A 577 -10.55 41.40 -24.62
CA ALA A 577 -9.16 40.98 -24.64
C ALA A 577 -9.10 39.46 -24.45
N SER A 578 -8.29 38.76 -25.24
CA SER A 578 -8.02 37.34 -25.04
C SER A 578 -7.23 37.18 -23.75
N VAL A 579 -7.87 36.65 -22.71
CA VAL A 579 -7.22 36.36 -21.44
C VAL A 579 -6.55 34.99 -21.58
N ARG A 580 -5.22 34.93 -21.42
CA ARG A 580 -4.51 33.66 -21.29
C ARG A 580 -4.90 33.05 -19.93
N ARG A 581 -5.31 31.78 -19.91
CA ARG A 581 -5.96 31.16 -18.75
C ARG A 581 -5.09 30.16 -18.00
N HIS A 582 -3.94 29.79 -18.58
CA HIS A 582 -3.01 28.86 -17.96
C HIS A 582 -2.21 29.53 -16.84
N LEU A 583 -2.06 28.85 -15.70
CA LEU A 583 -1.44 29.39 -14.49
C LEU A 583 -0.23 28.56 -14.05
N VAL A 584 0.73 29.21 -13.40
CA VAL A 584 1.83 28.54 -12.68
C VAL A 584 1.59 28.68 -11.19
N PHE A 585 1.57 27.58 -10.45
CA PHE A 585 1.47 27.59 -8.99
C PHE A 585 2.84 27.25 -8.38
N THR A 586 3.40 28.15 -7.59
CA THR A 586 4.67 27.93 -6.90
C THR A 586 4.49 27.93 -5.40
N GLY A 587 5.21 27.08 -4.67
CA GLY A 587 5.22 27.11 -3.21
C GLY A 587 5.48 25.74 -2.58
N SER A 588 5.77 25.72 -1.29
CA SER A 588 6.08 24.52 -0.49
C SER A 588 4.92 23.50 -0.48
N PRO A 589 5.14 22.24 -0.10
CA PRO A 589 4.08 21.24 0.01
C PRO A 589 3.02 21.66 1.03
N GLY A 590 1.77 21.23 0.82
CA GLY A 590 0.68 21.46 1.79
C GLY A 590 0.21 22.90 1.93
N THR A 591 0.54 23.79 0.98
CA THR A 591 0.10 25.19 0.93
C THR A 591 -1.26 25.39 0.22
N GLY A 592 -1.94 24.32 -0.21
CA GLY A 592 -3.28 24.39 -0.80
C GLY A 592 -3.35 24.53 -2.33
N LYS A 593 -2.25 24.30 -3.05
CA LYS A 593 -2.17 24.40 -4.53
C LYS A 593 -3.27 23.61 -5.26
N THR A 594 -3.39 22.32 -4.97
CA THR A 594 -4.38 21.43 -5.63
C THR A 594 -5.82 21.81 -5.28
N THR A 595 -6.07 22.22 -4.03
CA THR A 595 -7.39 22.70 -3.58
C THR A 595 -7.83 23.95 -4.35
N VAL A 596 -6.94 24.94 -4.46
CA VAL A 596 -7.24 26.17 -5.22
C VAL A 596 -7.39 25.89 -6.72
N ALA A 597 -6.63 24.94 -7.28
CA ALA A 597 -6.79 24.53 -8.68
C ALA A 597 -8.18 23.95 -8.97
N ARG A 598 -8.71 23.13 -8.06
CA ARG A 598 -10.07 22.57 -8.14
C ARG A 598 -11.13 23.67 -8.13
N LEU A 599 -11.08 24.56 -7.12
CA LEU A 599 -12.02 25.68 -7.00
C LEU A 599 -11.95 26.61 -8.21
N TYR A 600 -10.76 26.85 -8.75
CA TYR A 600 -10.59 27.65 -9.96
C TYR A 600 -11.32 27.02 -11.16
N GLY A 601 -11.20 25.71 -11.37
CA GLY A 601 -11.93 24.98 -12.42
C GLY A 601 -13.45 25.12 -12.31
N GLU A 602 -13.97 25.00 -11.09
CA GLU A 602 -15.39 25.15 -10.78
C GLU A 602 -15.90 26.58 -11.00
N ILE A 603 -15.11 27.59 -10.60
CA ILE A 603 -15.42 29.00 -10.89
C ILE A 603 -15.52 29.20 -12.41
N LEU A 604 -14.56 28.68 -13.18
CA LEU A 604 -14.58 28.81 -14.63
C LEU A 604 -15.78 28.10 -15.27
N ALA A 605 -16.19 26.93 -14.77
CA ALA A 605 -17.39 26.26 -15.25
C ALA A 605 -18.67 27.07 -14.96
N SER A 606 -18.79 27.61 -13.75
CA SER A 606 -19.93 28.44 -13.36
C SER A 606 -20.07 29.74 -14.17
N LEU A 607 -18.94 30.28 -14.66
CA LEU A 607 -18.90 31.45 -15.54
C LEU A 607 -19.15 31.11 -17.02
N GLY A 608 -19.35 29.83 -17.34
CA GLY A 608 -19.52 29.34 -18.71
C GLY A 608 -18.24 29.40 -19.54
N VAL A 609 -17.08 29.43 -18.88
CA VAL A 609 -15.76 29.42 -19.53
C VAL A 609 -15.31 27.99 -19.84
N LEU A 610 -15.58 27.06 -18.92
CA LEU A 610 -15.34 25.63 -19.09
C LEU A 610 -16.67 24.88 -19.09
N GLU A 611 -16.72 23.73 -19.74
CA GLU A 611 -17.96 22.93 -19.85
C GLU A 611 -18.30 22.23 -18.53
N LYS A 612 -17.29 21.73 -17.81
CA LYS A 612 -17.45 20.87 -16.61
C LYS A 612 -16.67 21.36 -15.40
N GLY A 613 -15.47 21.91 -15.59
CA GLY A 613 -14.63 22.44 -14.51
C GLY A 613 -13.94 21.39 -13.63
N HIS A 614 -13.98 20.11 -14.01
CA HIS A 614 -13.32 19.04 -13.25
C HIS A 614 -11.80 19.16 -13.30
N LEU A 615 -11.13 18.71 -12.24
CA LEU A 615 -9.67 18.69 -12.14
C LEU A 615 -9.14 17.30 -12.53
N VAL A 616 -8.19 17.25 -13.46
CA VAL A 616 -7.40 16.06 -13.77
C VAL A 616 -5.98 16.31 -13.29
N GLU A 617 -5.58 15.60 -12.25
CA GLU A 617 -4.24 15.66 -11.68
C GLU A 617 -3.33 14.62 -12.34
N VAL A 618 -2.13 15.05 -12.72
CA VAL A 618 -1.11 14.23 -13.38
C VAL A 618 0.28 14.65 -12.93
N SER A 619 1.24 13.75 -13.10
CA SER A 619 2.65 13.95 -12.81
C SER A 619 3.51 13.55 -14.00
N ARG A 620 4.85 13.56 -13.85
CA ARG A 620 5.77 13.12 -14.90
C ARG A 620 5.46 11.70 -15.41
N VAL A 621 5.11 10.76 -14.53
CA VAL A 621 4.88 9.36 -14.91
C VAL A 621 3.67 9.18 -15.81
N ASP A 622 2.67 10.06 -15.67
CA ASP A 622 1.44 10.04 -16.45
C ASP A 622 1.61 10.66 -17.85
N LEU A 623 2.53 11.63 -17.98
CA LEU A 623 2.71 12.40 -19.20
C LEU A 623 3.82 11.85 -20.10
N VAL A 624 4.89 11.32 -19.50
CA VAL A 624 6.07 10.87 -20.24
C VAL A 624 5.94 9.38 -20.55
N GLY A 625 5.95 9.06 -21.84
CA GLY A 625 5.91 7.71 -22.34
C GLY A 625 7.27 7.04 -22.33
N GLU A 626 7.25 5.72 -22.45
CA GLU A 626 8.45 4.90 -22.31
C GLU A 626 9.12 4.57 -23.65
N HIS A 627 8.41 4.85 -24.75
CA HIS A 627 8.82 4.65 -26.14
C HIS A 627 8.82 5.99 -26.91
N ILE A 628 9.61 6.07 -27.97
CA ILE A 628 9.58 7.20 -28.91
C ILE A 628 8.16 7.35 -29.49
N GLY A 629 7.58 8.55 -29.43
CA GLY A 629 6.22 8.84 -29.89
C GLY A 629 5.11 8.50 -28.89
N SER A 630 5.37 7.69 -27.86
CA SER A 630 4.37 7.37 -26.83
C SER A 630 4.14 8.51 -25.85
N THR A 631 5.13 9.39 -25.66
CA THR A 631 5.01 10.58 -24.82
C THR A 631 3.99 11.57 -25.37
N ALA A 632 4.00 11.80 -26.68
CA ALA A 632 2.99 12.64 -27.32
C ALA A 632 1.57 12.07 -27.12
N ILE A 633 1.41 10.75 -27.25
CA ILE A 633 0.13 10.07 -27.04
C ILE A 633 -0.34 10.22 -25.59
N ARG A 634 0.49 9.87 -24.60
CA ARG A 634 0.13 9.97 -23.17
C ARG A 634 -0.18 11.40 -22.75
N THR A 635 0.63 12.37 -23.19
CA THR A 635 0.38 13.79 -22.96
C THR A 635 -0.97 14.21 -23.58
N GLN A 636 -1.28 13.71 -24.78
CA GLN A 636 -2.54 13.99 -25.46
C GLN A 636 -3.75 13.34 -24.76
N GLU A 637 -3.62 12.11 -24.28
CA GLU A 637 -4.67 11.41 -23.51
C GLU A 637 -4.94 12.11 -22.18
N ALA A 638 -3.90 12.50 -21.44
CA ALA A 638 -4.04 13.30 -20.22
C ALA A 638 -4.76 14.64 -20.50
N PHE A 639 -4.39 15.32 -21.59
CA PHE A 639 -5.03 16.56 -22.00
C PHE A 639 -6.49 16.34 -22.42
N GLN A 640 -6.79 15.26 -23.14
CA GLN A 640 -8.15 14.90 -23.55
C GLN A 640 -9.04 14.61 -22.33
N ARG A 641 -8.53 13.88 -21.33
CA ARG A 641 -9.25 13.68 -20.05
C ARG A 641 -9.61 14.99 -19.37
N ALA A 642 -8.78 16.03 -19.51
CA ALA A 642 -9.02 17.36 -18.96
C ALA A 642 -9.91 18.26 -19.84
N THR A 643 -10.42 17.77 -20.99
CA THR A 643 -11.29 18.55 -21.88
C THR A 643 -12.57 18.99 -21.17
N GLY A 644 -12.82 20.29 -21.20
CA GLY A 644 -13.91 20.93 -20.45
C GLY A 644 -13.57 21.23 -18.99
N GLY A 645 -12.32 21.02 -18.55
CA GLY A 645 -11.86 21.12 -17.17
C GLY A 645 -10.43 21.70 -17.04
N VAL A 646 -9.76 21.33 -15.96
CA VAL A 646 -8.40 21.77 -15.60
C VAL A 646 -7.44 20.59 -15.63
N LEU A 647 -6.33 20.72 -16.34
CA LEU A 647 -5.19 19.78 -16.28
C LEU A 647 -4.18 20.33 -15.27
N PHE A 648 -4.03 19.67 -14.14
CA PHE A 648 -3.07 20.04 -13.09
C PHE A 648 -1.87 19.11 -13.13
N ILE A 649 -0.70 19.68 -13.41
CA ILE A 649 0.57 18.94 -13.52
C ILE A 649 1.39 19.25 -12.27
N ASP A 650 1.46 18.29 -11.34
CA ASP A 650 2.27 18.44 -10.15
C ASP A 650 3.74 18.16 -10.42
N GLU A 651 4.60 18.87 -9.70
CA GLU A 651 6.07 18.87 -9.85
C GLU A 651 6.51 18.97 -11.33
N ALA A 652 5.94 19.91 -12.07
CA ALA A 652 6.14 20.01 -13.53
C ALA A 652 7.61 20.21 -13.94
N TYR A 653 8.45 20.76 -13.06
CA TYR A 653 9.90 20.87 -13.26
C TYR A 653 10.57 19.51 -13.46
N ALA A 654 9.99 18.42 -12.93
CA ALA A 654 10.45 17.06 -13.15
C ALA A 654 10.42 16.69 -14.64
N LEU A 655 9.60 17.33 -15.48
CA LEU A 655 9.60 17.12 -16.94
C LEU A 655 10.93 17.58 -17.59
N SER A 656 11.68 18.47 -16.96
CA SER A 656 12.97 19.00 -17.45
C SER A 656 14.09 18.97 -16.39
N PRO A 657 14.62 17.78 -16.02
CA PRO A 657 15.68 17.62 -15.01
C PRO A 657 17.02 18.28 -15.40
N GLU A 658 17.88 18.57 -14.39
CA GLU A 658 19.19 19.23 -14.58
C GLU A 658 20.17 18.42 -15.48
N ASP A 659 20.21 17.10 -15.32
CA ASP A 659 21.29 16.24 -15.84
C ASP A 659 20.87 15.39 -17.06
N SER A 660 19.67 15.59 -17.60
CA SER A 660 19.17 14.75 -18.67
C SER A 660 19.31 15.40 -20.04
N GLY A 661 20.25 14.91 -20.85
CA GLY A 661 20.21 15.04 -22.32
C GLY A 661 19.12 14.17 -22.97
N ARG A 662 17.93 14.02 -22.36
CA ARG A 662 16.84 13.14 -22.81
C ARG A 662 15.72 13.97 -23.48
N ASP A 663 15.34 13.60 -24.70
CA ASP A 663 14.36 14.34 -25.52
C ASP A 663 12.88 14.11 -25.12
N PHE A 664 12.54 13.09 -24.32
CA PHE A 664 11.13 12.73 -24.03
C PHE A 664 10.39 13.72 -23.13
N GLY A 665 11.07 14.25 -22.10
CA GLY A 665 10.47 15.29 -21.26
C GLY A 665 10.18 16.57 -22.06
N ARG A 666 11.07 16.86 -23.01
CA ARG A 666 10.90 17.95 -23.98
C ARG A 666 9.77 17.65 -24.97
N GLU A 667 9.63 16.41 -25.44
CA GLU A 667 8.50 15.97 -26.29
C GLU A 667 7.15 16.15 -25.58
N ALA A 668 7.07 15.83 -24.28
CA ALA A 668 5.88 16.08 -23.47
C ALA A 668 5.58 17.58 -23.38
N ILE A 669 6.60 18.40 -23.11
CA ILE A 669 6.49 19.85 -23.05
C ILE A 669 6.04 20.42 -24.39
N ASP A 670 6.65 20.01 -25.51
CA ASP A 670 6.33 20.49 -26.85
C ASP A 670 4.91 20.09 -27.26
N THR A 671 4.50 18.85 -26.95
CA THR A 671 3.13 18.38 -27.17
C THR A 671 2.13 19.16 -26.34
N LEU A 672 2.42 19.38 -25.05
CA LEU A 672 1.59 20.16 -24.15
C LEU A 672 1.44 21.61 -24.64
N VAL A 673 2.54 22.25 -25.02
CA VAL A 673 2.60 23.63 -25.55
C VAL A 673 1.78 23.77 -26.83
N LYS A 674 1.76 22.74 -27.69
CA LYS A 674 0.93 22.69 -28.89
C LYS A 674 -0.56 22.55 -28.54
N LEU A 675 -0.91 21.60 -27.67
CA LEU A 675 -2.30 21.39 -27.23
C LEU A 675 -2.88 22.61 -26.50
N MET A 676 -2.07 23.29 -25.69
CA MET A 676 -2.43 24.54 -25.03
C MET A 676 -2.78 25.65 -26.03
N GLU A 677 -2.17 25.68 -27.21
CA GLU A 677 -2.48 26.66 -28.27
C GLU A 677 -3.75 26.25 -29.04
N ASP A 678 -3.81 24.99 -29.45
CA ASP A 678 -4.87 24.46 -30.30
C ASP A 678 -6.23 24.38 -29.56
N GLN A 679 -6.21 24.16 -28.24
CA GLN A 679 -7.39 23.86 -27.42
C GLN A 679 -7.58 24.82 -26.23
N ARG A 680 -7.05 26.05 -26.33
CA ARG A 680 -7.03 27.07 -25.26
C ARG A 680 -8.38 27.47 -24.66
N ASP A 681 -9.47 27.24 -25.40
CA ASP A 681 -10.83 27.59 -24.96
C ASP A 681 -11.52 26.43 -24.24
N SER A 682 -10.95 25.22 -24.29
CA SER A 682 -11.56 23.99 -23.76
C SER A 682 -10.83 23.38 -22.56
N VAL A 683 -9.55 23.70 -22.35
CA VAL A 683 -8.74 23.18 -21.23
C VAL A 683 -7.96 24.30 -20.59
N VAL A 684 -7.92 24.30 -19.26
CA VAL A 684 -6.99 25.15 -18.50
C VAL A 684 -5.88 24.29 -17.90
N VAL A 685 -4.66 24.47 -18.38
CA VAL A 685 -3.46 23.86 -17.78
C VAL A 685 -2.94 24.69 -16.61
N ILE A 686 -2.68 24.03 -15.48
CA ILE A 686 -1.99 24.56 -14.30
C ILE A 686 -0.75 23.70 -14.05
N VAL A 687 0.43 24.30 -13.99
CA VAL A 687 1.67 23.61 -13.61
C VAL A 687 2.05 24.02 -12.19
N ALA A 688 2.41 23.05 -11.36
CA ALA A 688 2.74 23.27 -9.95
C ALA A 688 4.14 22.75 -9.59
N GLY A 689 4.74 23.34 -8.55
CA GLY A 689 6.01 22.88 -7.99
C GLY A 689 6.64 23.85 -7.00
N TYR A 690 7.86 23.55 -6.58
CA TYR A 690 8.67 24.41 -5.72
C TYR A 690 9.11 25.68 -6.45
N THR A 691 9.24 26.78 -5.72
CA THR A 691 9.46 28.11 -6.29
C THR A 691 10.72 28.18 -7.15
N SER A 692 11.88 27.77 -6.61
CA SER A 692 13.16 27.81 -7.33
C SER A 692 13.19 26.91 -8.57
N GLU A 693 12.59 25.74 -8.46
CA GLU A 693 12.57 24.69 -9.47
C GLU A 693 11.64 25.10 -10.62
N MET A 694 10.52 25.74 -10.30
CA MET A 694 9.58 26.28 -11.29
C MET A 694 10.15 27.51 -12.02
N GLU A 695 10.84 28.40 -11.32
CA GLU A 695 11.58 29.51 -11.95
C GLU A 695 12.59 28.98 -12.98
N ARG A 696 13.34 27.94 -12.60
CA ARG A 696 14.27 27.26 -13.49
C ARG A 696 13.55 26.59 -14.67
N PHE A 697 12.50 25.81 -14.43
CA PHE A 697 11.70 25.14 -15.46
C PHE A 697 11.19 26.11 -16.53
N LEU A 698 10.67 27.27 -16.10
CA LEU A 698 10.19 28.32 -17.00
C LEU A 698 11.33 28.98 -17.78
N SER A 699 12.50 29.18 -17.16
CA SER A 699 13.67 29.77 -17.83
C SER A 699 14.23 28.88 -18.95
N VAL A 700 14.20 27.55 -18.76
CA VAL A 700 14.70 26.56 -19.72
C VAL A 700 13.73 26.38 -20.90
N ASN A 701 12.43 26.64 -20.69
CA ASN A 701 11.38 26.41 -21.68
C ASN A 701 10.62 27.71 -22.02
N PRO A 702 11.15 28.57 -22.92
CA PRO A 702 10.49 29.83 -23.30
C PRO A 702 9.09 29.64 -23.88
N GLY A 703 8.85 28.50 -24.55
CA GLY A 703 7.55 28.12 -25.08
C GLY A 703 6.50 27.99 -23.98
N VAL A 704 6.83 27.27 -22.90
CA VAL A 704 6.03 27.15 -21.68
C VAL A 704 5.79 28.52 -21.07
N ALA A 705 6.85 29.26 -20.74
CA ALA A 705 6.75 30.59 -20.11
C ALA A 705 5.85 31.57 -20.89
N SER A 706 5.83 31.49 -22.22
CA SER A 706 4.98 32.36 -23.06
C SER A 706 3.48 32.04 -22.99
N ARG A 707 3.09 30.79 -22.72
CA ARG A 707 1.69 30.34 -22.67
C ARG A 707 1.04 30.57 -21.31
N PHE A 708 1.81 30.54 -20.23
CA PHE A 708 1.30 30.82 -18.89
C PHE A 708 1.11 32.32 -18.69
N SER A 709 -0.04 32.70 -18.14
CA SER A 709 -0.45 34.09 -18.04
C SER A 709 0.09 34.78 -16.80
N ARG A 710 0.18 34.03 -15.70
CA ARG A 710 0.59 34.49 -14.37
C ARG A 710 1.19 33.34 -13.57
N THR A 711 2.07 33.72 -12.65
CA THR A 711 2.57 32.87 -11.57
C THR A 711 1.91 33.29 -10.27
N ILE A 712 1.30 32.33 -9.57
CA ILE A 712 0.68 32.51 -8.26
C ILE A 712 1.57 31.81 -7.23
N THR A 713 2.13 32.60 -6.32
CA THR A 713 2.99 32.10 -5.24
C THR A 713 2.18 31.82 -3.99
N PHE A 714 2.23 30.57 -3.54
CA PHE A 714 1.66 30.05 -2.31
C PHE A 714 2.72 30.10 -1.22
N SER A 715 2.64 31.11 -0.37
CA SER A 715 3.51 31.25 0.79
C SER A 715 3.21 30.18 1.85
N ASP A 716 4.22 29.86 2.66
CA ASP A 716 4.01 29.06 3.86
C ASP A 716 3.03 29.74 4.82
N TYR A 717 2.24 28.92 5.52
CA TYR A 717 1.32 29.42 6.53
C TYR A 717 2.05 30.00 7.73
N LEU A 718 1.52 31.09 8.26
CA LEU A 718 1.90 31.63 9.56
C LEU A 718 1.42 30.71 10.68
N PRO A 719 2.06 30.70 11.87
CA PRO A 719 1.60 29.89 12.99
C PRO A 719 0.13 30.12 13.36
N GLU A 720 -0.35 31.36 13.26
CA GLU A 720 -1.75 31.74 13.50
C GLU A 720 -2.69 31.21 12.40
N GLU A 721 -2.18 30.96 11.19
CA GLU A 721 -2.93 30.32 10.11
C GLU A 721 -2.98 28.80 10.29
N LEU A 722 -1.88 28.18 10.73
CA LEU A 722 -1.86 26.75 11.06
C LEU A 722 -2.80 26.42 12.23
N LEU A 723 -2.83 27.28 13.26
CA LEU A 723 -3.80 27.17 14.36
C LEU A 723 -5.24 27.21 13.83
N ARG A 724 -5.57 28.18 12.98
CA ARG A 724 -6.92 28.28 12.39
C ARG A 724 -7.30 27.06 11.53
N ILE A 725 -6.32 26.42 10.87
CA ILE A 725 -6.55 25.17 10.15
C ILE A 725 -6.88 24.03 11.12
N VAL A 726 -6.23 23.96 12.29
CA VAL A 726 -6.56 23.00 13.34
C VAL A 726 -7.95 23.28 13.93
N GLU A 727 -8.28 24.55 14.19
CA GLU A 727 -9.61 24.96 14.67
C GLU A 727 -10.72 24.54 13.68
N GLN A 728 -10.51 24.77 12.39
CA GLN A 728 -11.45 24.35 11.35
C GLN A 728 -11.61 22.82 11.32
N GLN A 729 -10.51 22.07 11.42
CA GLN A 729 -10.58 20.60 11.46
C GLN A 729 -11.26 20.09 12.73
N ALA A 730 -11.03 20.73 13.87
CA ALA A 730 -11.71 20.42 15.11
C ALA A 730 -13.22 20.62 14.95
N ASP A 731 -13.65 21.78 14.46
CA ASP A 731 -15.07 22.09 14.22
C ASP A 731 -15.72 21.10 13.22
N GLU A 732 -15.03 20.75 12.13
CA GLU A 732 -15.50 19.77 11.13
C GLU A 732 -15.72 18.36 11.71
N HIS A 733 -14.95 17.99 12.74
CA HIS A 733 -15.02 16.69 13.42
C HIS A 733 -15.74 16.76 14.78
N GLU A 734 -16.47 17.85 15.05
CA GLU A 734 -17.22 18.09 16.29
C GLU A 734 -16.35 18.18 17.57
N TYR A 735 -15.06 18.49 17.42
CA TYR A 735 -14.15 18.84 18.51
C TYR A 735 -14.10 20.35 18.74
N ARG A 736 -13.71 20.76 19.94
CA ARG A 736 -13.49 22.14 20.35
C ARG A 736 -12.16 22.25 21.11
N LEU A 737 -11.44 23.36 20.95
CA LEU A 737 -10.22 23.61 21.71
C LEU A 737 -10.60 24.05 23.13
N GLY A 738 -10.09 23.31 24.13
CA GLY A 738 -10.22 23.60 25.55
C GLY A 738 -9.34 24.76 26.01
N GLU A 739 -9.47 25.14 27.27
CA GLU A 739 -8.70 26.23 27.87
C GLU A 739 -7.19 25.96 27.73
N GLY A 740 -6.44 26.96 27.24
CA GLY A 740 -4.98 26.87 27.04
C GLY A 740 -4.52 26.19 25.73
N ALA A 741 -5.36 25.37 25.09
CA ALA A 741 -4.97 24.57 23.92
C ALA A 741 -4.56 25.43 22.71
N SER A 742 -5.29 26.52 22.42
CA SER A 742 -4.95 27.43 21.32
C SER A 742 -3.60 28.13 21.53
N GLU A 743 -3.27 28.52 22.76
CA GLU A 743 -1.98 29.14 23.10
C GLU A 743 -0.82 28.14 22.97
N ALA A 744 -1.04 26.90 23.44
CA ALA A 744 -0.09 25.80 23.30
C ALA A 744 0.18 25.45 21.83
N LEU A 745 -0.87 25.37 21.01
CA LEU A 745 -0.78 25.13 19.56
C LEU A 745 -0.02 26.24 18.84
N LEU A 746 -0.30 27.50 19.18
CA LEU A 746 0.41 28.63 18.60
C LEU A 746 1.91 28.58 18.94
N LYS A 747 2.25 28.26 20.20
CA LYS A 747 3.62 28.08 20.64
C LYS A 747 4.30 26.90 19.94
N HIS A 748 3.58 25.79 19.77
CA HIS A 748 4.06 24.61 19.06
C HIS A 748 4.40 24.95 17.60
N PHE A 749 3.47 25.54 16.85
CA PHE A 749 3.71 25.93 15.45
C PHE A 749 4.77 27.02 15.28
N THR A 750 4.96 27.87 16.29
CA THR A 750 6.05 28.87 16.31
C THR A 750 7.42 28.22 16.49
N ALA A 751 7.49 27.13 17.25
CA ALA A 751 8.73 26.40 17.53
C ALA A 751 9.17 25.45 16.40
N LEU A 752 8.24 25.05 15.51
CA LEU A 752 8.56 24.13 14.42
C LEU A 752 9.55 24.75 13.41
N PRO A 753 10.59 24.00 13.00
CA PRO A 753 11.54 24.48 12.01
C PRO A 753 10.89 24.55 10.63
N LYS A 754 10.80 25.76 10.07
CA LYS A 754 10.33 26.00 8.70
C LYS A 754 11.46 25.76 7.70
N GLY A 755 11.76 24.49 7.45
CA GLY A 755 12.69 24.05 6.40
C GLY A 755 12.02 23.90 5.02
N PRO A 756 12.81 23.60 3.97
CA PRO A 756 12.31 23.41 2.60
C PRO A 756 11.25 22.30 2.44
N ALA A 757 11.23 21.34 3.38
CA ALA A 757 10.31 20.20 3.41
C ALA A 757 9.12 20.40 4.38
N PHE A 758 8.90 21.62 4.89
CA PHE A 758 7.82 21.87 5.85
C PHE A 758 6.45 21.65 5.20
N GLY A 759 5.63 20.79 5.83
CA GLY A 759 4.37 20.29 5.27
C GLY A 759 3.17 21.25 5.36
N ASN A 760 3.31 22.43 5.96
CA ASN A 760 2.26 23.46 6.06
C ASN A 760 0.91 22.90 6.54
N GLY A 761 -0.17 23.00 5.75
CA GLY A 761 -1.50 22.49 6.12
C GLY A 761 -1.51 20.97 6.37
N ARG A 762 -0.60 20.21 5.75
CA ARG A 762 -0.40 18.78 6.07
C ARG A 762 0.10 18.63 7.50
N THR A 763 1.03 19.47 7.93
CA THR A 763 1.53 19.48 9.31
C THR A 763 0.43 19.85 10.29
N ALA A 764 -0.38 20.87 10.01
CA ALA A 764 -1.53 21.22 10.86
C ALA A 764 -2.52 20.06 11.01
N ARG A 765 -2.84 19.37 9.91
CA ARG A 765 -3.69 18.17 9.93
C ARG A 765 -3.08 17.02 10.75
N GLN A 766 -1.80 16.73 10.56
CA GLN A 766 -1.08 15.73 11.35
C GLN A 766 -1.06 16.08 12.85
N THR A 767 -0.90 17.37 13.20
CA THR A 767 -0.99 17.84 14.58
C THR A 767 -2.39 17.61 15.16
N PHE A 768 -3.46 17.94 14.41
CA PHE A 768 -4.83 17.67 14.84
C PHE A 768 -5.10 16.17 15.03
N GLU A 769 -4.72 15.34 14.05
CA GLU A 769 -4.85 13.87 14.13
C GLU A 769 -4.12 13.32 15.36
N SER A 770 -2.91 13.82 15.63
CA SER A 770 -2.13 13.48 16.83
C SER A 770 -2.78 13.94 18.14
N MET A 771 -3.49 15.06 18.11
CA MET A 771 -4.26 15.55 19.26
C MET A 771 -5.49 14.69 19.52
N VAL A 772 -6.19 14.27 18.47
CA VAL A 772 -7.34 13.35 18.59
C VAL A 772 -6.89 11.99 19.13
N GLU A 773 -5.74 11.48 18.69
CA GLU A 773 -5.18 10.23 19.20
C GLU A 773 -4.87 10.31 20.72
N ARG A 774 -4.22 11.39 21.15
CA ARG A 774 -3.90 11.61 22.58
C ARG A 774 -5.15 11.87 23.41
N HIS A 775 -6.10 12.65 22.88
CA HIS A 775 -7.41 12.89 23.48
C HIS A 775 -8.15 11.57 23.70
N ALA A 776 -8.20 10.68 22.71
CA ALA A 776 -8.82 9.37 22.84
C ALA A 776 -8.16 8.55 23.96
N GLY A 777 -6.83 8.61 24.08
CA GLY A 777 -6.08 8.00 25.18
C GLY A 777 -6.45 8.58 26.55
N ARG A 778 -6.62 9.90 26.66
CA ARG A 778 -7.00 10.60 27.90
C ARG A 778 -8.45 10.32 28.30
N VAL A 779 -9.39 10.43 27.36
CA VAL A 779 -10.82 10.21 27.61
C VAL A 779 -11.12 8.75 27.94
N ALA A 780 -10.38 7.80 27.35
CA ALA A 780 -10.52 6.38 27.69
C ALA A 780 -10.23 6.08 29.17
N GLN A 781 -9.54 6.96 29.90
CA GLN A 781 -9.28 6.82 31.34
C GLN A 781 -10.40 7.39 32.23
N LEU A 782 -11.43 8.03 31.66
CA LEU A 782 -12.57 8.58 32.41
C LEU A 782 -13.68 7.53 32.52
N ALA A 783 -14.18 7.29 33.74
CA ALA A 783 -15.20 6.27 34.00
C ALA A 783 -16.58 6.63 33.40
N GLU A 784 -16.95 7.91 33.41
CA GLU A 784 -18.17 8.45 32.79
C GLU A 784 -17.83 9.80 32.14
N PRO A 785 -17.31 9.81 30.90
CA PRO A 785 -16.94 11.05 30.24
C PRO A 785 -18.18 11.88 29.91
N SER A 786 -18.13 13.16 30.24
CA SER A 786 -19.16 14.12 29.85
C SER A 786 -19.07 14.43 28.36
N THR A 787 -20.09 15.09 27.79
CA THR A 787 -20.04 15.59 26.41
C THR A 787 -18.87 16.55 26.20
N ASP A 788 -18.49 17.31 27.23
CA ASP A 788 -17.34 18.21 27.15
C ASP A 788 -16.02 17.43 27.12
N ASP A 789 -15.88 16.35 27.90
CA ASP A 789 -14.70 15.48 27.84
C ASP A 789 -14.54 14.84 26.45
N LEU A 790 -15.65 14.43 25.83
CA LEU A 790 -15.67 13.83 24.50
C LEU A 790 -15.36 14.82 23.37
N THR A 791 -15.47 16.13 23.61
CA THR A 791 -15.34 17.15 22.55
C THR A 791 -14.17 18.11 22.77
N LEU A 792 -13.61 18.24 23.98
CA LEU A 792 -12.57 19.23 24.28
C LEU A 792 -11.15 18.67 24.17
N LEU A 793 -10.35 19.26 23.28
CA LEU A 793 -8.91 19.03 23.15
C LEU A 793 -8.13 20.02 24.01
N TYR A 794 -7.21 19.54 24.86
CA TYR A 794 -6.43 20.37 25.77
C TYR A 794 -4.95 20.45 25.38
N GLU A 795 -4.17 21.26 26.10
CA GLU A 795 -2.73 21.40 25.86
C GLU A 795 -1.96 20.07 25.99
N ASP A 796 -2.40 19.20 26.91
CA ASP A 796 -1.80 17.88 27.15
C ASP A 796 -1.99 16.91 25.97
N ASP A 797 -2.96 17.19 25.08
CA ASP A 797 -3.20 16.39 23.89
C ASP A 797 -2.23 16.74 22.75
N LEU A 798 -1.39 17.78 22.86
CA LEU A 798 -0.47 18.14 21.80
C LEU A 798 0.67 17.12 21.62
N PRO A 799 1.17 16.94 20.37
CA PRO A 799 2.41 16.22 20.15
C PRO A 799 3.62 16.94 20.75
N GLU A 800 4.56 16.13 21.25
CA GLU A 800 5.87 16.63 21.67
C GLU A 800 6.59 17.30 20.48
N LEU A 801 7.38 18.34 20.77
CA LEU A 801 8.18 18.99 19.75
C LEU A 801 9.30 18.02 19.29
N PRO A 802 9.53 17.88 17.97
CA PRO A 802 10.56 17.01 17.42
C PRO A 802 12.00 17.47 17.74
#